data_AF-A0A816UCC8-F1
#
_entry.id   AF-A0A816UCC8-F1
#
_cell.length_a   1.000
_cell.length_b   1.000
_cell.length_c   1.000
_cell.angle_alpha   90.00
_cell.angle_beta   90.00
_cell.angle_gamma   90.00
#
_symmetry.space_group_name_H-M   'P 1'
#
loop_
_entity.id
_entity.type
_entity.pdbx_description
1 polymer ?
#
loop_
_entity_poly.entity_id
_entity_poly.type
_entity_poly.pdbx_seq_one_letter_code
_entity_poly.pdbx_strand_id
1 'polypeptide(L)'
;MRQYIIDKHSKSSISLAEYPFIDDDPNLSHLGIHMFTWNDCIEMFMSDAFHRTHSIERNKQMITYFYSRCSMSEKIVGSTMSITRIPFLMDQNNRLQVIEDTYFPTDTIGDSGGMGCDESFLNKSILNWLNEYQNHQIKQWLRKLGVTERTDLTFLHKTIIPNAAAYINQTNAIDTIMKLFALFQKGTIGKEELRQLNTLKLLTTHGTLIPAERCYFSNSYDPRLPLEEYLKTVEDMFLSPNYLRNTIFCTGKEDLDEKRRFFSFMGVRENLFLIKCDTILATDKALQYGFCSNYLLTYSPNGRRMANAYSGLRTISFLQHTIGNFKFARIFWSTVLKNFNPHDLRQETRVFWHSNHGTPLPDYDYVKWLIENTKCIPTRLLTCESATETFLATKTIIELCGEYLPIAAISFTNETTGWLSFFNFRKSLLPKHYFNLLNKIRADEKSLNNNESRIQKIYGDLLESISSWSLSESEFVREQSKTLYLLSENNQWKLASELFVYVEDGGEHSSLNEAIPSLKLDFTNRNHSKLINLLELMNVKQIRMNDLILACNNSSDAIQFRTRLIEILPFMKNWLRRLEFTSEFIEIINKKIERKLKFFESDRLQLFYDSEFVQETNVYIDPVKLELYVSRPWNSETTFISLPKKLCQLLNIKGFEDNLRFLLKAPIIEIKAYFKKNGIDIPTAEDKSVLQQMTKLSLNSPPDDNLVTHLGDSLKTLSIRPTSLINKEIDDIHLFSVSSFSNSITAETMRLSERNRELRSLDLRITRLGEEIVYKYLKHKFKNYSDSVSIKWENEDKDANLPYDILLRDNKQTEFIEVQVTEPNGNPYLNLSIRQIEEIFKHEQNYSIYRVYLAEQNIEILDNIRWRLKRRQRLTCRIAKTDLAVSCPVSSKVMK
;
A
#
# COMPACT_ATOMS: atom_id res chain seq x y z
N MET A 1 15.18 10.08 -82.81
CA MET A 1 15.23 11.52 -82.46
C MET A 1 14.48 12.39 -83.48
N ARG A 2 14.97 12.62 -84.70
CA ARG A 2 14.28 13.49 -85.69
C ARG A 2 12.80 13.14 -85.89
N GLN A 3 12.49 11.86 -86.07
CA GLN A 3 11.11 11.39 -86.22
C GLN A 3 10.28 11.62 -84.94
N TYR A 4 10.82 11.29 -83.77
CA TYR A 4 10.14 11.52 -82.47
C TYR A 4 9.80 13.00 -82.23
N ILE A 5 10.69 13.92 -82.57
CA ILE A 5 10.46 15.37 -82.42
C ILE A 5 9.39 15.85 -83.41
N ILE A 6 9.40 15.34 -84.65
CA ILE A 6 8.36 15.59 -85.66
C ILE A 6 6.99 15.12 -85.15
N ASP A 7 6.93 13.92 -84.59
CA ASP A 7 5.71 13.31 -84.08
C ASP A 7 5.19 14.04 -82.82
N LYS A 8 6.08 14.38 -81.86
CA LYS A 8 5.73 15.09 -80.61
C LYS A 8 5.16 16.49 -80.86
N HIS A 9 5.65 17.20 -81.88
CA HIS A 9 5.22 18.56 -82.18
C HIS A 9 4.25 18.69 -83.36
N SER A 10 3.86 17.58 -84.00
CA SER A 10 2.88 17.56 -85.11
C SER A 10 3.22 18.54 -86.25
N LYS A 11 4.50 18.71 -86.58
CA LYS A 11 4.99 19.65 -87.62
C LYS A 11 5.75 18.90 -88.71
N SER A 12 5.36 19.12 -89.97
CA SER A 12 5.93 18.45 -91.16
C SER A 12 7.35 18.90 -91.53
N SER A 13 7.82 20.04 -91.02
CA SER A 13 9.19 20.52 -91.22
C SER A 13 9.78 21.11 -89.93
N ILE A 14 10.79 20.44 -89.37
CA ILE A 14 11.57 20.92 -88.23
C ILE A 14 13.03 20.99 -88.67
N SER A 15 13.64 22.18 -88.54
CA SER A 15 15.08 22.36 -88.70
C SER A 15 15.75 21.99 -87.38
N LEU A 16 16.51 20.90 -87.37
CA LEU A 16 17.25 20.45 -86.19
C LEU A 16 18.63 21.11 -86.18
N ALA A 17 19.02 21.65 -85.03
CA ALA A 17 20.41 22.05 -84.81
C ALA A 17 21.34 20.83 -84.91
N GLU A 18 22.56 21.06 -85.37
CA GLU A 18 23.59 20.02 -85.53
C GLU A 18 23.94 19.34 -84.19
N TYR A 19 23.71 20.04 -83.07
CA TYR A 19 23.84 19.54 -81.70
C TYR A 19 22.51 19.76 -80.94
N PRO A 20 21.61 18.76 -80.91
CA PRO A 20 20.25 18.94 -80.38
C PRO A 20 20.18 18.91 -78.84
N PHE A 21 21.24 18.47 -78.15
CA PHE A 21 21.31 18.41 -76.69
C PHE A 21 21.77 19.74 -76.13
N ILE A 22 20.83 20.59 -75.73
CA ILE A 22 21.08 21.88 -75.11
C ILE A 22 20.40 21.87 -73.73
N ASP A 23 21.08 22.45 -72.73
CA ASP A 23 20.50 22.64 -71.40
C ASP A 23 19.32 23.61 -71.48
N ASP A 24 18.29 23.38 -70.68
CA ASP A 24 17.08 24.18 -70.69
C ASP A 24 17.42 25.66 -70.47
N ASP A 25 17.30 26.47 -71.54
CA ASP A 25 17.56 27.90 -71.53
C ASP A 25 16.23 28.64 -71.69
N PRO A 26 15.72 29.27 -70.62
CA PRO A 26 14.46 30.01 -70.66
C PRO A 26 14.46 31.10 -71.75
N ASN A 27 15.62 31.66 -72.10
CA ASN A 27 15.70 32.71 -73.10
C ASN A 27 15.44 32.17 -74.52
N LEU A 28 15.84 30.92 -74.81
CA LEU A 28 15.60 30.28 -76.11
C LEU A 28 14.14 29.85 -76.27
N SER A 29 13.50 29.40 -75.17
CA SER A 29 12.08 29.06 -75.19
C SER A 29 11.19 30.29 -75.39
N HIS A 30 11.57 31.45 -74.83
CA HIS A 30 10.90 32.74 -75.09
C HIS A 30 11.00 33.21 -76.55
N LEU A 31 12.02 32.78 -77.29
CA LEU A 31 12.21 33.06 -78.72
C LEU A 31 11.45 32.08 -79.63
N GLY A 32 10.67 31.16 -79.08
CA GLY A 32 9.89 30.18 -79.83
C GLY A 32 10.72 29.01 -80.39
N ILE A 33 11.95 28.83 -79.92
CA ILE A 33 12.82 27.70 -80.29
C ILE A 33 12.43 26.48 -79.44
N HIS A 34 12.07 25.39 -80.11
CA HIS A 34 11.85 24.10 -79.42
C HIS A 34 13.20 23.44 -79.14
N MET A 35 13.47 23.17 -77.86
CA MET A 35 14.70 22.53 -77.41
C MET A 35 14.45 21.05 -77.17
N PHE A 36 15.43 20.20 -77.48
CA PHE A 36 15.40 18.78 -77.13
C PHE A 36 16.23 18.58 -75.86
N THR A 37 15.54 18.57 -74.71
CA THR A 37 16.19 18.49 -73.40
C THR A 37 16.52 17.04 -73.02
N TRP A 38 17.27 16.85 -71.94
CA TRP A 38 17.53 15.53 -71.40
C TRP A 38 16.26 14.81 -70.90
N ASN A 39 15.25 15.55 -70.44
CA ASN A 39 13.95 14.97 -70.09
C ASN A 39 13.21 14.46 -71.35
N ASP A 40 13.25 15.20 -72.46
CA ASP A 40 12.70 14.75 -73.74
C ASP A 40 13.41 13.50 -74.26
N CYS A 41 14.71 13.36 -73.97
CA CYS A 41 15.49 12.17 -74.29
C CYS A 41 15.02 10.95 -73.47
N ILE A 42 14.77 11.12 -72.18
CA ILE A 42 14.21 10.05 -71.32
C ILE A 42 12.82 9.64 -71.83
N GLU A 43 11.93 10.60 -72.10
CA GLU A 43 10.60 10.32 -72.66
C GLU A 43 10.68 9.57 -73.99
N MET A 44 11.61 9.98 -74.87
CA MET A 44 11.84 9.29 -76.15
C MET A 44 12.27 7.85 -75.93
N PHE A 45 13.22 7.59 -75.03
CA PHE A 45 13.71 6.24 -74.75
C PHE A 45 12.63 5.31 -74.16
N MET A 46 11.66 5.88 -73.43
CA MET A 46 10.52 5.16 -72.87
C MET A 46 9.34 4.99 -73.85
N SER A 47 9.41 5.58 -75.04
CA SER A 47 8.29 5.54 -76.02
C SER A 47 8.24 4.23 -76.81
N ASP A 48 7.03 3.73 -77.08
CA ASP A 48 6.81 2.52 -77.89
C ASP A 48 7.43 2.63 -79.29
N ALA A 49 7.39 3.84 -79.88
CA ALA A 49 7.96 4.11 -81.20
C ALA A 49 9.48 3.90 -81.22
N PHE A 50 10.17 4.29 -80.14
CA PHE A 50 11.60 4.06 -79.98
C PHE A 50 11.88 2.57 -79.75
N HIS A 51 11.16 1.92 -78.84
CA HIS A 51 11.32 0.49 -78.55
C HIS A 51 11.16 -0.41 -79.79
N ARG A 52 10.19 -0.11 -80.67
CA ARG A 52 9.98 -0.88 -81.92
C ARG A 52 11.14 -0.79 -82.91
N THR A 53 11.96 0.26 -82.84
CA THR A 53 13.03 0.54 -83.80
C THR A 53 14.44 0.37 -83.22
N HIS A 54 14.56 0.20 -81.90
CA HIS A 54 15.84 0.10 -81.21
C HIS A 54 16.27 -1.36 -81.02
N SER A 55 17.21 -1.81 -81.86
CA SER A 55 17.81 -3.15 -81.80
C SER A 55 18.94 -3.26 -80.76
N ILE A 56 19.31 -4.48 -80.38
CA ILE A 56 20.46 -4.77 -79.49
C ILE A 56 21.77 -4.12 -80.00
N GLU A 57 22.05 -4.18 -81.30
CA GLU A 57 23.28 -3.63 -81.90
C GLU A 57 23.33 -2.09 -81.80
N ARG A 58 22.18 -1.44 -81.96
CA ARG A 58 22.03 0.00 -81.69
C ARG A 58 22.19 0.32 -80.21
N ASN A 59 21.76 -0.58 -79.31
CA ASN A 59 21.99 -0.44 -77.88
C ASN A 59 23.48 -0.54 -77.52
N LYS A 60 24.23 -1.49 -78.10
CA LYS A 60 25.70 -1.59 -77.95
C LYS A 60 26.39 -0.30 -78.40
N GLN A 61 26.03 0.22 -79.58
CA GLN A 61 26.57 1.50 -80.10
C GLN A 61 26.24 2.67 -79.16
N MET A 62 25.03 2.70 -78.61
CA MET A 62 24.61 3.74 -77.66
C MET A 62 25.40 3.66 -76.34
N ILE A 63 25.65 2.45 -75.82
CA ILE A 63 26.51 2.25 -74.64
C ILE A 63 27.93 2.74 -74.93
N THR A 64 28.50 2.39 -76.09
CA THR A 64 29.85 2.85 -76.50
C THR A 64 29.91 4.37 -76.65
N TYR A 65 28.86 4.99 -77.19
CA TYR A 65 28.76 6.44 -77.33
C TYR A 65 28.75 7.14 -75.96
N PHE A 66 27.96 6.64 -75.01
CA PHE A 66 27.94 7.20 -73.66
C PHE A 66 29.25 6.99 -72.92
N TYR A 67 29.89 5.82 -73.06
CA TYR A 67 31.21 5.56 -72.50
C TYR A 67 32.27 6.52 -73.03
N SER A 68 32.36 6.69 -74.36
CA SER A 68 33.36 7.56 -74.98
C SER A 68 33.17 9.02 -74.55
N ARG A 69 31.93 9.51 -74.52
CA ARG A 69 31.60 10.85 -74.01
C ARG A 69 31.94 11.04 -72.53
N CYS A 70 31.68 10.05 -71.67
CA CYS A 70 32.04 10.11 -70.25
C CYS A 70 33.55 10.08 -70.03
N SER A 71 34.29 9.37 -70.88
CA SER A 71 35.75 9.23 -70.77
C SER A 71 36.53 10.45 -71.26
N MET A 72 35.95 11.27 -72.14
CA MET A 72 36.61 12.44 -72.75
C MET A 72 36.37 13.77 -71.98
N SER A 73 35.50 13.78 -70.98
CA SER A 73 35.26 14.94 -70.11
C SER A 73 34.94 14.48 -68.69
N GLU A 74 35.64 14.99 -67.67
CA GLU A 74 35.28 14.74 -66.25
C GLU A 74 33.86 15.23 -65.89
N LYS A 75 33.22 16.00 -66.77
CA LYS A 75 31.81 16.41 -66.67
C LYS A 75 31.09 16.16 -68.00
N ILE A 76 30.17 15.19 -68.05
CA ILE A 76 28.96 15.34 -68.89
C ILE A 76 27.96 16.19 -68.10
N VAL A 77 28.34 17.39 -67.64
CA VAL A 77 27.50 18.16 -66.71
C VAL A 77 27.82 19.66 -66.85
N GLY A 78 27.37 20.27 -67.96
CA GLY A 78 26.80 21.63 -67.89
C GLY A 78 25.35 21.60 -67.35
N SER A 79 24.73 20.42 -67.41
CA SER A 79 23.32 20.17 -67.12
C SER A 79 23.12 19.50 -65.77
N THR A 80 22.11 19.88 -65.02
CA THR A 80 21.65 19.32 -63.73
C THR A 80 21.35 17.80 -63.68
N MET A 81 21.63 17.01 -64.72
CA MET A 81 21.20 15.60 -64.85
C MET A 81 22.35 14.57 -64.84
N SER A 82 22.23 13.53 -64.00
CA SER A 82 23.17 12.39 -63.94
C SER A 82 22.87 11.36 -65.03
N ILE A 83 23.91 10.84 -65.70
CA ILE A 83 23.79 9.73 -66.67
C ILE A 83 23.12 8.49 -66.06
N THR A 84 23.24 8.31 -64.74
CA THR A 84 22.63 7.17 -64.03
C THR A 84 21.10 7.18 -64.10
N ARG A 85 20.45 8.31 -64.41
CA ARG A 85 18.98 8.45 -64.54
C ARG A 85 18.45 8.18 -65.95
N ILE A 86 19.32 7.97 -66.93
CA ILE A 86 18.91 7.77 -68.32
C ILE A 86 18.66 6.27 -68.57
N PRO A 87 17.48 5.85 -69.06
CA PRO A 87 17.21 4.46 -69.37
C PRO A 87 17.83 4.10 -70.71
N PHE A 88 19.07 3.63 -70.71
CA PHE A 88 19.80 3.29 -71.95
C PHE A 88 20.36 1.87 -71.95
N LEU A 89 20.31 1.14 -70.84
CA LEU A 89 20.71 -0.27 -70.80
C LEU A 89 19.54 -1.17 -71.15
N MET A 90 19.73 -2.08 -72.10
CA MET A 90 18.68 -2.99 -72.51
C MET A 90 18.68 -4.26 -71.64
N ASP A 91 17.52 -4.60 -71.11
CA ASP A 91 17.30 -5.78 -70.28
C ASP A 91 17.02 -7.06 -71.09
N GLN A 92 16.81 -8.18 -70.40
CA GLN A 92 16.49 -9.48 -70.98
C GLN A 92 15.14 -9.51 -71.70
N ASN A 93 14.24 -8.57 -71.37
CA ASN A 93 12.94 -8.39 -72.01
C ASN A 93 13.00 -7.36 -73.16
N ASN A 94 14.19 -6.92 -73.55
CA ASN A 94 14.46 -5.90 -74.56
C ASN A 94 13.88 -4.52 -74.23
N ARG A 95 13.64 -4.21 -72.95
CA ARG A 95 13.24 -2.89 -72.48
C ARG A 95 14.47 -2.09 -72.08
N LEU A 96 14.39 -0.77 -72.25
CA LEU A 96 15.44 0.13 -71.78
C LEU A 96 15.19 0.46 -70.31
N GLN A 97 16.23 0.25 -69.52
CA GLN A 97 16.19 0.37 -68.08
C GLN A 97 17.27 1.33 -67.62
N VAL A 98 16.99 1.95 -66.50
CA VAL A 98 17.93 2.84 -65.80
C VAL A 98 19.10 2.01 -65.29
N ILE A 99 20.30 2.60 -65.25
CA ILE A 99 21.53 1.88 -64.87
C ILE A 99 21.41 1.25 -63.49
N GLU A 100 20.84 2.01 -62.54
CA GLU A 100 20.72 1.62 -61.14
C GLU A 100 19.82 0.38 -60.95
N ASP A 101 18.86 0.16 -61.86
CA ASP A 101 17.87 -0.91 -61.80
C ASP A 101 18.29 -2.20 -62.53
N THR A 102 19.45 -2.20 -63.20
CA THR A 102 19.90 -3.33 -64.04
C THR A 102 20.98 -4.16 -63.34
N TYR A 103 20.88 -5.50 -63.43
CA TYR A 103 21.84 -6.45 -62.86
C TYR A 103 22.66 -7.18 -63.92
N PHE A 104 23.90 -7.54 -63.57
CA PHE A 104 24.60 -8.60 -64.28
C PHE A 104 24.00 -9.96 -63.89
N PRO A 105 23.67 -10.82 -64.87
CA PRO A 105 23.30 -12.22 -64.60
C PRO A 105 24.44 -12.96 -63.90
N THR A 106 24.12 -13.81 -62.91
CA THR A 106 25.09 -14.66 -62.20
C THR A 106 24.96 -16.11 -62.71
N ASP A 107 26.07 -16.81 -62.94
CA ASP A 107 26.10 -18.19 -63.49
C ASP A 107 25.38 -19.23 -62.62
N THR A 108 25.03 -18.89 -61.37
CA THR A 108 24.37 -19.76 -60.39
C THR A 108 22.83 -19.74 -60.46
N ILE A 109 22.24 -18.82 -61.21
CA ILE A 109 20.78 -18.74 -61.36
C ILE A 109 20.39 -19.65 -62.55
N GLY A 110 20.33 -20.95 -62.28
CA GLY A 110 19.72 -21.90 -63.20
C GLY A 110 18.25 -21.53 -63.42
N ASP A 111 17.81 -21.60 -64.68
CA ASP A 111 16.45 -21.49 -65.22
C ASP A 111 15.32 -21.85 -64.24
N SER A 112 15.05 -20.96 -63.29
CA SER A 112 13.92 -21.04 -62.39
C SER A 112 13.23 -19.68 -62.44
N GLY A 113 12.32 -19.56 -63.41
CA GLY A 113 11.27 -18.56 -63.45
C GLY A 113 10.35 -18.71 -62.23
N GLY A 114 10.86 -18.30 -61.08
CA GLY A 114 10.14 -18.28 -59.81
C GLY A 114 9.51 -16.91 -59.58
N MET A 115 8.24 -16.79 -59.96
CA MET A 115 7.23 -15.87 -59.42
C MET A 115 7.61 -14.37 -59.32
N GLY A 116 7.24 -13.62 -60.35
CA GLY A 116 6.65 -12.28 -60.19
C GLY A 116 7.58 -11.12 -59.81
N CYS A 117 8.90 -11.25 -59.98
CA CYS A 117 9.80 -10.10 -59.83
C CYS A 117 10.08 -9.49 -61.21
N ASP A 118 9.71 -8.23 -61.38
CA ASP A 118 9.92 -7.36 -62.55
C ASP A 118 11.40 -6.92 -62.64
N GLU A 119 12.32 -7.86 -62.46
CA GLU A 119 13.76 -7.58 -62.35
C GLU A 119 14.39 -7.42 -63.72
N SER A 120 15.18 -6.38 -63.88
CA SER A 120 15.96 -6.11 -65.10
C SER A 120 17.35 -6.73 -64.99
N PHE A 121 17.57 -7.81 -65.73
CA PHE A 121 18.89 -8.38 -65.99
C PHE A 121 19.40 -7.90 -67.33
N LEU A 122 20.69 -7.58 -67.41
CA LEU A 122 21.30 -7.16 -68.66
C LEU A 122 21.11 -8.23 -69.75
N ASN A 123 20.71 -7.80 -70.95
CA ASN A 123 20.51 -8.68 -72.09
C ASN A 123 21.74 -9.57 -72.35
N LYS A 124 21.53 -10.88 -72.54
CA LYS A 124 22.60 -11.87 -72.72
C LYS A 124 23.56 -11.54 -73.88
N SER A 125 23.04 -10.98 -74.98
CA SER A 125 23.85 -10.59 -76.14
C SER A 125 24.73 -9.36 -75.87
N ILE A 126 24.29 -8.47 -74.97
CA ILE A 126 25.08 -7.32 -74.52
C ILE A 126 26.12 -7.77 -73.49
N LEU A 127 25.75 -8.68 -72.58
CA LEU A 127 26.68 -9.27 -71.63
C LEU A 127 27.84 -9.99 -72.32
N ASN A 128 27.56 -10.82 -73.33
CA ASN A 128 28.58 -11.51 -74.11
C ASN A 128 29.54 -10.51 -74.77
N TRP A 129 29.00 -9.44 -75.37
CA TRP A 129 29.79 -8.36 -75.96
C TRP A 129 30.66 -7.62 -74.92
N LEU A 130 30.14 -7.36 -73.72
CA LEU A 130 30.91 -6.75 -72.61
C LEU A 130 32.01 -7.67 -72.05
N ASN A 131 31.87 -8.99 -72.22
CA ASN A 131 32.86 -9.99 -71.80
C ASN A 131 34.01 -10.14 -72.80
N GLU A 132 33.88 -9.62 -74.02
CA GLU A 132 34.98 -9.56 -74.98
C GLU A 132 36.10 -8.64 -74.47
N TYR A 133 37.36 -9.03 -74.70
CA TYR A 133 38.54 -8.33 -74.18
C TYR A 133 38.55 -6.83 -74.50
N GLN A 134 38.07 -6.45 -75.68
CA GLN A 134 38.06 -5.06 -76.16
C GLN A 134 37.06 -4.16 -75.40
N ASN A 135 36.02 -4.73 -74.78
CA ASN A 135 34.95 -3.97 -74.11
C ASN A 135 35.02 -4.05 -72.58
N HIS A 136 36.07 -4.67 -72.04
CA HIS A 136 36.22 -4.86 -70.59
C HIS A 136 36.22 -3.52 -69.81
N GLN A 137 36.76 -2.45 -70.39
CA GLN A 137 36.73 -1.12 -69.77
C GLN A 137 35.29 -0.56 -69.69
N ILE A 138 34.46 -0.81 -70.70
CA ILE A 138 33.02 -0.44 -70.70
C ILE A 138 32.29 -1.21 -69.60
N LYS A 139 32.59 -2.51 -69.44
CA LYS A 139 32.02 -3.33 -68.35
C LYS A 139 32.41 -2.80 -66.97
N GLN A 140 33.67 -2.40 -66.77
CA GLN A 140 34.13 -1.78 -65.52
C GLN A 140 33.48 -0.41 -65.27
N TRP A 141 33.26 0.38 -66.33
CA TRP A 141 32.55 1.65 -66.23
C TRP A 141 31.09 1.45 -65.83
N LEU A 142 30.37 0.50 -66.43
CA LEU A 142 29.01 0.15 -66.02
C LEU A 142 28.94 -0.33 -64.56
N ARG A 143 29.95 -1.09 -64.10
CA ARG A 143 30.09 -1.45 -62.66
C ARG A 143 30.24 -0.22 -61.77
N LYS A 144 31.04 0.77 -62.18
CA LYS A 144 31.20 2.04 -61.44
C LYS A 144 29.93 2.89 -61.43
N LEU A 145 29.10 2.81 -62.47
CA LEU A 145 27.85 3.58 -62.59
C LEU A 145 26.66 2.93 -61.87
N GLY A 146 26.77 1.70 -61.37
CA GLY A 146 25.75 1.06 -60.54
C GLY A 146 25.22 -0.29 -61.03
N VAL A 147 25.69 -0.82 -62.17
CA VAL A 147 25.33 -2.20 -62.61
C VAL A 147 26.10 -3.21 -61.77
N THR A 148 25.40 -3.96 -60.93
CA THR A 148 25.99 -4.93 -60.00
C THR A 148 25.55 -6.34 -60.30
N GLU A 149 26.33 -7.34 -59.89
CA GLU A 149 25.88 -8.74 -59.91
C GLU A 149 24.73 -8.94 -58.92
N ARG A 150 23.78 -9.82 -59.25
CA ARG A 150 22.67 -10.14 -58.35
C ARG A 150 23.19 -11.02 -57.20
N THR A 151 23.49 -10.37 -56.07
CA THR A 151 23.75 -10.99 -54.76
C THR A 151 22.62 -10.69 -53.78
N ASP A 152 22.52 -11.47 -52.70
CA ASP A 152 21.54 -11.25 -51.62
C ASP A 152 21.61 -9.82 -51.06
N LEU A 153 22.80 -9.23 -50.94
CA LEU A 153 23.00 -7.84 -50.51
C LEU A 153 22.49 -6.83 -51.54
N THR A 154 22.83 -7.01 -52.81
CA THR A 154 22.36 -6.07 -53.85
C THR A 154 20.85 -6.13 -54.04
N PHE A 155 20.23 -7.29 -53.82
CA PHE A 155 18.78 -7.46 -53.83
C PHE A 155 18.13 -6.76 -52.63
N LEU A 156 18.71 -6.90 -51.44
CA LEU A 156 18.27 -6.16 -50.24
C LEU A 156 18.29 -4.65 -50.47
N HIS A 157 19.40 -4.09 -50.95
CA HIS A 157 19.57 -2.64 -51.10
C HIS A 157 18.78 -2.00 -52.23
N LYS A 158 18.59 -2.71 -53.35
CA LYS A 158 17.91 -2.14 -54.53
C LYS A 158 16.43 -2.51 -54.61
N THR A 159 16.00 -3.61 -53.99
CA THR A 159 14.62 -4.09 -54.12
C THR A 159 13.85 -4.03 -52.81
N ILE A 160 14.36 -4.67 -51.75
CA ILE A 160 13.62 -4.80 -50.49
C ILE A 160 13.58 -3.47 -49.72
N ILE A 161 14.74 -2.84 -49.47
CA ILE A 161 14.81 -1.60 -48.69
C ILE A 161 13.97 -0.47 -49.33
N PRO A 162 14.08 -0.17 -50.64
CA PRO A 162 13.28 0.90 -51.26
C PRO A 162 11.77 0.64 -51.23
N ASN A 163 11.36 -0.64 -51.26
CA ASN A 163 9.95 -1.05 -51.30
C ASN A 163 9.43 -1.61 -49.98
N ALA A 164 10.13 -1.39 -48.86
CA ALA A 164 9.88 -2.08 -47.59
C ALA A 164 8.41 -2.03 -47.13
N ALA A 165 7.75 -0.88 -47.28
CA ALA A 165 6.34 -0.70 -46.88
C ALA A 165 5.34 -1.56 -47.69
N ALA A 166 5.67 -1.96 -48.91
CA ALA A 166 4.78 -2.66 -49.85
C ALA A 166 5.24 -4.07 -50.24
N TYR A 167 6.51 -4.42 -50.01
CA TYR A 167 7.11 -5.66 -50.51
C TYR A 167 6.50 -6.93 -49.88
N ILE A 168 6.21 -6.90 -48.57
CA ILE A 168 5.68 -8.07 -47.86
C ILE A 168 4.17 -8.20 -48.01
N ASN A 169 3.73 -9.40 -48.39
CA ASN A 169 2.35 -9.86 -48.47
C ASN A 169 2.19 -11.20 -47.72
N GLN A 170 0.96 -11.71 -47.63
CA GLN A 170 0.66 -12.91 -46.84
C GLN A 170 1.41 -14.17 -47.31
N THR A 171 1.77 -14.23 -48.59
CA THR A 171 2.43 -15.40 -49.19
C THR A 171 3.95 -15.39 -49.04
N ASN A 172 4.58 -14.20 -49.03
CA ASN A 172 6.04 -14.09 -48.99
C ASN A 172 6.60 -13.69 -47.61
N ALA A 173 5.75 -13.39 -46.63
CA ALA A 173 6.15 -12.82 -45.33
C ALA A 173 7.11 -13.71 -44.54
N ILE A 174 6.84 -15.02 -44.44
CA ILE A 174 7.68 -15.92 -43.66
C ILE A 174 9.01 -16.14 -44.40
N ASP A 175 8.95 -16.54 -45.67
CA ASP A 175 10.16 -16.90 -46.43
C ASP A 175 11.13 -15.74 -46.59
N THR A 176 10.63 -14.53 -46.85
CA THR A 176 11.49 -13.34 -47.01
C THR A 176 12.21 -13.02 -45.71
N ILE A 177 11.47 -12.95 -44.60
CA ILE A 177 12.06 -12.59 -43.30
C ILE A 177 13.04 -13.66 -42.82
N MET A 178 12.75 -14.94 -43.06
CA MET A 178 13.68 -16.03 -42.73
C MET A 178 14.94 -16.01 -43.61
N LYS A 179 14.85 -15.62 -44.88
CA LYS A 179 16.03 -15.39 -45.73
C LYS A 179 16.89 -14.25 -45.20
N LEU A 180 16.27 -13.13 -44.79
CA LEU A 180 16.98 -12.02 -44.16
C LEU A 180 17.65 -12.44 -42.85
N PHE A 181 16.96 -13.23 -42.03
CA PHE A 181 17.54 -13.78 -40.81
C PHE A 181 18.77 -14.65 -41.10
N ALA A 182 18.72 -15.51 -42.12
CA ALA A 182 19.87 -16.32 -42.52
C ALA A 182 21.07 -15.47 -42.99
N LEU A 183 20.84 -14.33 -43.66
CA LEU A 183 21.90 -13.38 -44.01
C LEU A 183 22.50 -12.69 -42.79
N PHE A 184 21.67 -12.40 -41.78
CA PHE A 184 22.10 -11.83 -40.52
C PHE A 184 22.98 -12.81 -39.73
N GLN A 185 22.58 -14.09 -39.64
CA GLN A 185 23.37 -15.15 -39.00
C GLN A 185 24.73 -15.35 -39.67
N LYS A 186 24.79 -15.22 -41.01
CA LYS A 186 26.04 -15.26 -41.78
C LYS A 186 26.91 -13.99 -41.63
N GLY A 187 26.46 -13.00 -40.87
CA GLY A 187 27.13 -11.70 -40.71
C GLY A 187 27.19 -10.87 -42.00
N THR A 188 26.38 -11.22 -43.01
CA THR A 188 26.33 -10.55 -44.30
C THR A 188 25.59 -9.23 -44.21
N ILE A 189 24.54 -9.18 -43.39
CA ILE A 189 23.81 -7.96 -43.04
C ILE A 189 23.92 -7.69 -41.54
N GLY A 190 23.96 -6.42 -41.16
CA GLY A 190 24.15 -5.99 -39.78
C GLY A 190 23.02 -5.08 -39.29
N LYS A 191 23.32 -4.35 -38.22
CA LYS A 191 22.37 -3.46 -37.55
C LYS A 191 21.91 -2.30 -38.43
N GLU A 192 22.78 -1.75 -39.28
CA GLU A 192 22.45 -0.57 -40.08
C GLU A 192 21.54 -0.89 -41.26
N GLU A 193 21.68 -2.06 -41.88
CA GLU A 193 20.78 -2.54 -42.93
C GLU A 193 19.40 -2.88 -42.33
N LEU A 194 19.37 -3.59 -41.19
CA LEU A 194 18.11 -3.98 -40.55
C LEU A 194 17.30 -2.77 -40.06
N ARG A 195 17.95 -1.68 -39.64
CA ARG A 195 17.27 -0.43 -39.27
C ARG A 195 16.50 0.21 -40.43
N GLN A 196 16.97 0.03 -41.66
CA GLN A 196 16.30 0.54 -42.86
C GLN A 196 15.05 -0.27 -43.21
N LEU A 197 14.85 -1.44 -42.57
CA LEU A 197 13.69 -2.31 -42.74
C LEU A 197 12.60 -2.09 -41.67
N ASN A 198 12.61 -0.97 -40.97
CA ASN A 198 11.63 -0.67 -39.92
C ASN A 198 10.17 -0.61 -40.43
N THR A 199 9.99 -0.23 -41.69
CA THR A 199 8.68 -0.19 -42.36
C THR A 199 8.29 -1.52 -43.02
N LEU A 200 9.21 -2.48 -43.08
CA LEU A 200 8.96 -3.81 -43.64
C LEU A 200 7.91 -4.53 -42.78
N LYS A 201 6.86 -5.06 -43.41
CA LYS A 201 5.75 -5.67 -42.66
C LYS A 201 6.14 -7.05 -42.11
N LEU A 202 5.73 -7.33 -40.89
CA LEU A 202 5.87 -8.61 -40.20
C LEU A 202 4.49 -9.20 -39.91
N LEU A 203 4.44 -10.53 -39.85
CA LEU A 203 3.25 -11.29 -39.51
C LEU A 203 2.99 -11.20 -38.00
N THR A 204 1.74 -10.90 -37.63
CA THR A 204 1.30 -10.89 -36.23
C THR A 204 0.75 -12.25 -35.78
N THR A 205 0.48 -12.39 -34.48
CA THR A 205 -0.14 -13.58 -33.90
C THR A 205 -1.56 -13.84 -34.43
N HIS A 206 -2.30 -12.82 -34.86
CA HIS A 206 -3.61 -12.98 -35.51
C HIS A 206 -3.52 -13.07 -37.05
N GLY A 207 -2.30 -13.07 -37.61
CA GLY A 207 -2.08 -13.25 -39.04
C GLY A 207 -2.24 -11.98 -39.88
N THR A 208 -2.22 -10.79 -39.28
CA THR A 208 -2.15 -9.53 -40.05
C THR A 208 -0.71 -9.13 -40.33
N LEU A 209 -0.52 -8.18 -41.23
CA LEU A 209 0.79 -7.66 -41.64
C LEU A 209 0.91 -6.20 -41.23
N ILE A 210 1.79 -5.95 -40.26
CA ILE A 210 2.06 -4.59 -39.76
C ILE A 210 3.55 -4.28 -39.85
N PRO A 211 3.94 -3.00 -40.01
CA PRO A 211 5.35 -2.60 -40.03
C PRO A 211 6.13 -3.08 -38.79
N ALA A 212 7.39 -3.47 -38.97
CA ALA A 212 8.25 -3.95 -37.89
C ALA A 212 8.34 -2.97 -36.71
N GLU A 213 8.42 -1.67 -36.99
CA GLU A 213 8.47 -0.62 -35.96
C GLU A 213 7.19 -0.49 -35.12
N ARG A 214 6.08 -1.06 -35.58
CA ARG A 214 4.79 -1.11 -34.87
C ARG A 214 4.55 -2.46 -34.19
N CYS A 215 5.41 -3.44 -34.42
CA CYS A 215 5.32 -4.75 -33.79
C CYS A 215 5.85 -4.73 -32.35
N TYR A 216 5.27 -5.59 -31.53
CA TYR A 216 5.74 -5.95 -30.21
C TYR A 216 6.08 -7.43 -30.13
N PHE A 217 7.06 -7.81 -29.31
CA PHE A 217 7.33 -9.22 -29.08
C PHE A 217 6.14 -9.91 -28.40
N SER A 218 5.68 -11.04 -28.96
CA SER A 218 4.72 -11.94 -28.28
C SER A 218 5.39 -12.67 -27.12
N ASN A 219 4.61 -13.23 -26.20
CA ASN A 219 5.06 -14.05 -25.08
C ASN A 219 5.92 -15.24 -25.52
N SER A 220 5.75 -15.75 -26.75
CA SER A 220 6.63 -16.79 -27.32
C SER A 220 8.11 -16.39 -27.45
N TYR A 221 8.42 -15.09 -27.41
CA TYR A 221 9.79 -14.55 -27.45
C TYR A 221 10.33 -14.16 -26.07
N ASP A 222 9.62 -14.48 -24.98
CA ASP A 222 10.01 -14.14 -23.60
C ASP A 222 10.37 -12.65 -23.41
N PRO A 223 9.44 -11.72 -23.76
CA PRO A 223 9.69 -10.28 -23.67
C PRO A 223 9.82 -9.84 -22.20
N ARG A 224 10.61 -8.78 -21.95
CA ARG A 224 10.77 -8.23 -20.59
C ARG A 224 9.44 -7.78 -19.97
N LEU A 225 8.54 -7.28 -20.81
CA LEU A 225 7.19 -6.88 -20.43
C LEU A 225 6.18 -7.71 -21.24
N PRO A 226 5.46 -8.67 -20.61
CA PRO A 226 4.55 -9.58 -21.30
C PRO A 226 3.22 -8.89 -21.67
N LEU A 227 3.29 -7.90 -22.58
CA LEU A 227 2.14 -7.09 -23.00
C LEU A 227 1.03 -7.93 -23.67
N GLU A 228 1.39 -9.01 -24.36
CA GLU A 228 0.42 -9.89 -25.04
C GLU A 228 -0.59 -10.50 -24.07
N GLU A 229 -0.17 -10.86 -22.85
CA GLU A 229 -1.07 -11.44 -21.85
C GLU A 229 -2.28 -10.52 -21.56
N TYR A 230 -2.07 -9.20 -21.65
CA TYR A 230 -3.05 -8.19 -21.26
C TYR A 230 -3.75 -7.51 -22.45
N LEU A 231 -3.09 -7.43 -23.60
CA LEU A 231 -3.57 -6.62 -24.74
C LEU A 231 -3.98 -7.44 -25.96
N LYS A 232 -3.73 -8.76 -26.01
CA LYS A 232 -4.04 -9.60 -27.18
C LYS A 232 -5.49 -9.53 -27.67
N THR A 233 -6.44 -9.21 -26.79
CA THR A 233 -7.87 -9.13 -27.16
C THR A 233 -8.25 -7.79 -27.78
N VAL A 234 -7.40 -6.77 -27.65
CA VAL A 234 -7.68 -5.40 -28.06
C VAL A 234 -6.77 -4.94 -29.18
N GLU A 235 -5.53 -5.46 -29.22
CA GLU A 235 -4.47 -5.00 -30.11
C GLU A 235 -3.88 -6.18 -30.89
N ASP A 236 -3.82 -6.02 -32.21
CA ASP A 236 -3.13 -6.97 -33.09
C ASP A 236 -1.76 -6.43 -33.51
N MET A 237 -0.80 -6.56 -32.60
CA MET A 237 0.56 -6.04 -32.79
C MET A 237 1.69 -7.01 -32.41
N PHE A 238 1.36 -8.20 -31.94
CA PHE A 238 2.34 -9.13 -31.40
C PHE A 238 2.96 -9.97 -32.52
N LEU A 239 4.29 -10.05 -32.55
CA LEU A 239 5.07 -10.77 -33.55
C LEU A 239 4.70 -12.27 -33.56
N SER A 240 4.45 -12.82 -34.74
CA SER A 240 3.99 -14.21 -34.89
C SER A 240 5.05 -15.23 -34.44
N PRO A 241 4.69 -16.26 -33.66
CA PRO A 241 5.60 -17.36 -33.33
C PRO A 241 5.95 -18.23 -34.55
N ASN A 242 5.32 -18.01 -35.71
CA ASN A 242 5.66 -18.75 -36.94
C ASN A 242 7.10 -18.51 -37.38
N TYR A 243 7.69 -17.34 -37.07
CA TYR A 243 9.12 -17.09 -37.34
C TYR A 243 10.06 -17.92 -36.47
N LEU A 244 9.55 -18.59 -35.43
CA LEU A 244 10.34 -19.51 -34.61
C LEU A 244 10.37 -20.94 -35.19
N ARG A 245 9.40 -21.32 -36.03
CA ARG A 245 9.14 -22.72 -36.42
C ARG A 245 10.07 -23.28 -37.51
N ASN A 246 10.83 -22.45 -38.23
CA ASN A 246 11.43 -22.81 -39.52
C ASN A 246 12.97 -22.88 -39.59
N THR A 247 13.67 -23.17 -38.49
CA THR A 247 15.13 -23.41 -38.55
C THR A 247 15.42 -24.90 -38.34
N ILE A 248 15.87 -25.57 -39.41
CA ILE A 248 16.22 -27.02 -39.48
C ILE A 248 17.34 -27.39 -38.49
N PHE A 249 18.05 -26.39 -37.98
CA PHE A 249 18.94 -26.45 -36.84
C PHE A 249 18.39 -25.42 -35.85
N CYS A 250 18.11 -25.79 -34.59
CA CYS A 250 18.10 -24.93 -33.39
C CYS A 250 17.09 -25.44 -32.35
N THR A 251 17.61 -25.94 -31.23
CA THR A 251 16.84 -26.42 -30.06
C THR A 251 17.36 -25.80 -28.76
N GLY A 252 17.75 -24.52 -28.78
CA GLY A 252 18.43 -23.85 -27.65
C GLY A 252 18.08 -22.37 -27.46
N LYS A 253 18.38 -21.84 -26.27
CA LYS A 253 18.11 -20.44 -25.86
C LYS A 253 18.90 -19.39 -26.66
N GLU A 254 20.10 -19.75 -27.12
CA GLU A 254 20.98 -18.86 -27.89
C GLU A 254 20.36 -18.43 -29.23
N ASP A 255 19.63 -19.32 -29.91
CA ASP A 255 18.92 -19.01 -31.16
C ASP A 255 17.73 -18.08 -30.93
N LEU A 256 17.03 -18.22 -29.81
CA LEU A 256 15.96 -17.31 -29.43
C LEU A 256 16.49 -15.89 -29.22
N ASP A 257 17.62 -15.76 -28.52
CA ASP A 257 18.26 -14.46 -28.28
C ASP A 257 18.77 -13.82 -29.58
N GLU A 258 19.28 -14.62 -30.52
CA GLU A 258 19.71 -14.13 -31.84
C GLU A 258 18.51 -13.64 -32.68
N LYS A 259 17.41 -14.41 -32.73
CA LYS A 259 16.16 -14.00 -33.39
C LYS A 259 15.59 -12.73 -32.75
N ARG A 260 15.57 -12.65 -31.42
CA ARG A 260 15.16 -11.42 -30.72
C ARG A 260 16.02 -10.23 -31.11
N ARG A 261 17.34 -10.41 -31.19
CA ARG A 261 18.29 -9.36 -31.59
C ARG A 261 18.02 -8.89 -33.02
N PHE A 262 17.80 -9.82 -33.95
CA PHE A 262 17.43 -9.53 -35.34
C PHE A 262 16.16 -8.67 -35.42
N PHE A 263 15.07 -9.12 -34.80
CA PHE A 263 13.80 -8.38 -34.81
C PHE A 263 13.89 -7.03 -34.07
N SER A 264 14.69 -6.96 -33.00
CA SER A 264 14.94 -5.69 -32.30
C SER A 264 15.68 -4.69 -33.18
N PHE A 265 16.63 -5.14 -34.01
CA PHE A 265 17.33 -4.27 -34.98
C PHE A 265 16.41 -3.80 -36.11
N MET A 266 15.39 -4.59 -36.48
CA MET A 266 14.32 -4.15 -37.39
C MET A 266 13.32 -3.19 -36.72
N GLY A 267 13.36 -3.00 -35.40
CA GLY A 267 12.51 -2.05 -34.69
C GLY A 267 11.32 -2.66 -33.95
N VAL A 268 11.24 -4.00 -33.84
CA VAL A 268 10.25 -4.67 -32.97
C VAL A 268 10.52 -4.29 -31.51
N ARG A 269 9.46 -3.92 -30.79
CA ARG A 269 9.54 -3.33 -29.45
C ARG A 269 9.19 -4.34 -28.36
N GLU A 270 9.70 -4.11 -27.15
CA GLU A 270 9.26 -4.82 -25.93
C GLU A 270 8.95 -3.86 -24.77
N ASN A 271 9.39 -2.61 -24.83
CA ASN A 271 9.23 -1.64 -23.74
C ASN A 271 8.15 -0.61 -24.05
N LEU A 272 7.63 0.00 -22.99
CA LEU A 272 6.84 1.22 -23.07
C LEU A 272 7.72 2.36 -23.58
N PHE A 273 7.14 3.32 -24.30
CA PHE A 273 7.85 4.50 -24.78
C PHE A 273 7.01 5.77 -24.65
N LEU A 274 7.68 6.91 -24.59
CA LEU A 274 7.06 8.23 -24.52
C LEU A 274 6.63 8.67 -25.92
N ILE A 275 5.34 8.97 -26.08
CA ILE A 275 4.76 9.57 -27.28
C ILE A 275 4.80 11.08 -27.08
N LYS A 276 5.49 11.79 -27.98
CA LYS A 276 5.61 13.26 -28.00
C LYS A 276 4.98 13.79 -29.28
N CYS A 277 3.98 14.64 -29.15
CA CYS A 277 3.31 15.32 -30.26
C CYS A 277 3.48 16.83 -30.09
N ASP A 278 4.67 17.32 -30.44
CA ASP A 278 5.02 18.74 -30.30
C ASP A 278 4.42 19.62 -31.41
N THR A 279 4.11 19.03 -32.57
CA THR A 279 3.44 19.70 -33.69
C THR A 279 1.92 19.71 -33.53
N ILE A 280 1.24 20.55 -34.32
CA ILE A 280 -0.22 20.60 -34.35
C ILE A 280 -0.77 19.28 -34.89
N LEU A 281 -1.58 18.62 -34.06
CA LEU A 281 -2.19 17.33 -34.31
C LEU A 281 -3.71 17.48 -34.26
N ALA A 282 -4.38 17.11 -35.36
CA ALA A 282 -5.83 17.10 -35.42
C ALA A 282 -6.43 16.09 -34.42
N THR A 283 -7.62 16.39 -33.90
CA THR A 283 -8.27 15.61 -32.84
C THR A 283 -8.47 14.13 -33.21
N ASP A 284 -8.83 13.84 -34.46
CA ASP A 284 -8.99 12.49 -35.01
C ASP A 284 -7.66 11.71 -34.98
N LYS A 285 -6.55 12.35 -35.35
CA LYS A 285 -5.23 11.75 -35.27
C LYS A 285 -4.79 11.53 -33.83
N ALA A 286 -5.09 12.47 -32.92
CA ALA A 286 -4.79 12.30 -31.50
C ALA A 286 -5.50 11.06 -30.91
N LEU A 287 -6.75 10.79 -31.29
CA LEU A 287 -7.43 9.55 -30.89
C LEU A 287 -6.65 8.29 -31.33
N GLN A 288 -6.09 8.30 -32.54
CA GLN A 288 -5.28 7.18 -33.05
C GLN A 288 -3.96 6.97 -32.28
N TYR A 289 -3.43 8.01 -31.65
CA TYR A 289 -2.27 7.92 -30.75
C TYR A 289 -2.62 7.45 -29.32
N GLY A 290 -3.90 7.19 -29.03
CA GLY A 290 -4.36 6.69 -27.73
C GLY A 290 -4.75 7.79 -26.73
N PHE A 291 -4.93 9.04 -27.19
CA PHE A 291 -5.47 10.11 -26.34
C PHE A 291 -6.98 9.91 -26.11
N CYS A 292 -7.45 10.09 -24.87
CA CYS A 292 -8.85 9.87 -24.52
C CYS A 292 -9.77 10.93 -25.13
N SER A 293 -10.90 10.49 -25.69
CA SER A 293 -11.91 11.38 -26.28
C SER A 293 -12.39 12.45 -25.29
N ASN A 294 -12.67 12.08 -24.04
CA ASN A 294 -13.14 13.00 -23.00
C ASN A 294 -12.16 14.16 -22.73
N TYR A 295 -10.85 13.96 -22.90
CA TYR A 295 -9.88 15.05 -22.82
C TYR A 295 -9.95 15.96 -24.05
N LEU A 296 -10.09 15.34 -25.22
CA LEU A 296 -10.13 16.03 -26.50
C LEU A 296 -11.46 16.75 -26.78
N LEU A 297 -12.51 16.47 -26.00
CA LEU A 297 -13.80 17.18 -26.02
C LEU A 297 -13.74 18.52 -25.27
N THR A 298 -12.68 19.30 -25.49
CA THR A 298 -12.53 20.63 -24.90
C THR A 298 -13.33 21.66 -25.69
N TYR A 299 -14.21 22.40 -25.02
CA TYR A 299 -14.93 23.52 -25.61
C TYR A 299 -14.19 24.85 -25.40
N SER A 300 -14.38 25.79 -26.32
CA SER A 300 -13.87 27.16 -26.18
C SER A 300 -14.44 27.83 -24.92
N PRO A 301 -13.79 28.86 -24.35
CA PRO A 301 -14.25 29.50 -23.11
C PRO A 301 -15.70 30.04 -23.15
N ASN A 302 -16.22 30.31 -24.36
CA ASN A 302 -17.60 30.73 -24.59
C ASN A 302 -18.58 29.57 -24.84
N GLY A 303 -18.13 28.31 -24.75
CA GLY A 303 -18.91 27.08 -24.91
C GLY A 303 -19.38 26.75 -26.33
N ARG A 304 -19.02 27.56 -27.34
CA ARG A 304 -19.63 27.47 -28.68
C ARG A 304 -18.94 26.50 -29.64
N ARG A 305 -17.67 26.17 -29.42
CA ARG A 305 -16.85 25.42 -30.39
C ARG A 305 -16.03 24.35 -29.70
N MET A 306 -15.96 23.19 -30.33
CA MET A 306 -15.11 22.08 -29.90
C MET A 306 -13.69 22.25 -30.47
N ALA A 307 -12.69 21.72 -29.77
CA ALA A 307 -11.30 21.71 -30.21
C ALA A 307 -11.11 20.93 -31.52
N ASN A 308 -10.39 21.53 -32.46
CA ASN A 308 -10.07 20.92 -33.76
C ASN A 308 -8.70 20.25 -33.76
N ALA A 309 -7.74 20.81 -33.02
CA ALA A 309 -6.38 20.31 -32.94
C ALA A 309 -5.71 20.67 -31.61
N TYR A 310 -4.61 19.99 -31.33
CA TYR A 310 -3.79 20.14 -30.13
C TYR A 310 -2.31 20.16 -30.49
N SER A 311 -1.47 20.79 -29.66
CA SER A 311 -0.01 20.66 -29.74
C SER A 311 0.60 20.52 -28.35
N GLY A 312 1.79 19.92 -28.26
CA GLY A 312 2.47 19.69 -26.99
C GLY A 312 1.87 18.53 -26.18
N LEU A 313 1.17 17.60 -26.84
CA LEU A 313 0.61 16.43 -26.17
C LEU A 313 1.72 15.41 -25.86
N ARG A 314 1.71 14.90 -24.63
CA ARG A 314 2.61 13.82 -24.18
C ARG A 314 1.84 12.70 -23.53
N THR A 315 2.23 11.46 -23.81
CA THR A 315 1.66 10.27 -23.14
C THR A 315 2.62 9.09 -23.20
N ILE A 316 2.32 8.03 -22.46
CA ILE A 316 3.07 6.78 -22.51
C ILE A 316 2.25 5.79 -23.34
N SER A 317 2.92 5.04 -24.21
CA SER A 317 2.29 3.99 -25.03
C SER A 317 1.41 3.07 -24.17
N PHE A 318 0.17 2.83 -24.61
CA PHE A 318 -0.83 1.96 -23.94
C PHE A 318 -1.43 2.49 -22.64
N LEU A 319 -1.18 3.74 -22.24
CA LEU A 319 -1.74 4.31 -21.02
C LEU A 319 -3.27 4.18 -20.96
N GLN A 320 -3.98 4.37 -22.09
CA GLN A 320 -5.43 4.26 -22.16
C GLN A 320 -5.97 2.87 -21.76
N HIS A 321 -5.17 1.80 -21.96
CA HIS A 321 -5.56 0.43 -21.63
C HIS A 321 -5.52 0.15 -20.12
N THR A 322 -5.02 1.09 -19.31
CA THR A 322 -5.07 1.01 -17.84
C THR A 322 -6.45 1.33 -17.28
N ILE A 323 -7.31 1.98 -18.06
CA ILE A 323 -8.65 2.40 -17.63
C ILE A 323 -9.53 1.17 -17.41
N GLY A 324 -9.96 0.96 -16.17
CA GLY A 324 -10.80 -0.18 -15.77
C GLY A 324 -10.10 -1.55 -15.76
N ASN A 325 -8.82 -1.64 -16.14
CA ASN A 325 -8.07 -2.89 -16.22
C ASN A 325 -7.03 -3.00 -15.11
N PHE A 326 -7.44 -3.54 -13.96
CA PHE A 326 -6.58 -3.68 -12.77
C PHE A 326 -5.27 -4.44 -13.06
N LYS A 327 -5.36 -5.58 -13.76
CA LYS A 327 -4.20 -6.45 -14.00
C LYS A 327 -3.14 -5.72 -14.83
N PHE A 328 -3.56 -5.08 -15.92
CA PHE A 328 -2.66 -4.32 -16.78
C PHE A 328 -2.14 -3.06 -16.08
N ALA A 329 -3.01 -2.28 -15.44
CA ALA A 329 -2.63 -1.04 -14.76
C ALA A 329 -1.55 -1.28 -13.68
N ARG A 330 -1.63 -2.40 -12.95
CA ARG A 330 -0.61 -2.77 -11.95
C ARG A 330 0.77 -2.94 -12.57
N ILE A 331 0.87 -3.69 -13.66
CA ILE A 331 2.15 -3.92 -14.34
C ILE A 331 2.62 -2.64 -15.05
N PHE A 332 1.72 -1.95 -15.75
CA PHE A 332 1.99 -0.69 -16.42
C PHE A 332 2.63 0.33 -15.48
N TRP A 333 1.96 0.66 -14.37
CA TRP A 333 2.48 1.68 -13.44
C TRP A 333 3.76 1.23 -12.74
N SER A 334 3.91 -0.06 -12.43
CA SER A 334 5.16 -0.59 -11.87
C SER A 334 6.35 -0.44 -12.84
N THR A 335 6.10 -0.53 -14.14
CA THR A 335 7.10 -0.33 -15.20
C THR A 335 7.36 1.15 -15.42
N VAL A 336 6.32 1.98 -15.43
CA VAL A 336 6.44 3.43 -15.62
C VAL A 336 7.26 4.07 -14.50
N LEU A 337 6.98 3.71 -13.25
CA LEU A 337 7.70 4.24 -12.09
C LEU A 337 9.21 3.96 -12.15
N LYS A 338 9.63 2.83 -12.73
CA LYS A 338 11.03 2.42 -12.80
C LYS A 338 11.79 3.06 -13.97
N ASN A 339 11.11 3.29 -15.09
CA ASN A 339 11.76 3.60 -16.37
C ASN A 339 11.53 5.03 -16.86
N PHE A 340 10.63 5.79 -16.24
CA PHE A 340 10.26 7.13 -16.69
C PHE A 340 10.40 8.17 -15.57
N ASN A 341 10.72 9.40 -15.96
CA ASN A 341 10.70 10.55 -15.08
C ASN A 341 9.37 11.30 -15.25
N PRO A 342 8.66 11.66 -14.16
CA PRO A 342 7.40 12.41 -14.27
C PRO A 342 7.58 13.79 -14.91
N HIS A 343 8.78 14.37 -14.90
CA HIS A 343 9.07 15.63 -15.60
C HIS A 343 9.01 15.50 -17.12
N ASP A 344 9.28 14.31 -17.68
CA ASP A 344 9.21 14.10 -19.13
C ASP A 344 7.78 14.18 -19.66
N LEU A 345 6.79 13.96 -18.79
CA LEU A 345 5.37 14.04 -19.13
C LEU A 345 4.86 15.48 -19.12
N ARG A 346 5.49 16.36 -18.34
CA ARG A 346 5.07 17.76 -18.19
C ARG A 346 5.36 18.54 -19.46
N GLN A 347 4.31 19.04 -20.11
CA GLN A 347 4.37 19.94 -21.25
C GLN A 347 3.14 20.84 -21.27
N GLU A 348 3.31 22.12 -21.63
CA GLU A 348 2.19 23.02 -21.89
C GLU A 348 1.45 22.55 -23.13
N THR A 349 0.24 22.01 -22.93
CA THR A 349 -0.65 21.61 -24.02
C THR A 349 -1.38 22.85 -24.55
N ARG A 350 -1.41 23.01 -25.86
CA ARG A 350 -2.15 24.09 -26.54
C ARG A 350 -3.29 23.51 -27.35
N VAL A 351 -4.42 24.18 -27.31
CA VAL A 351 -5.63 23.81 -28.05
C VAL A 351 -5.95 24.83 -29.14
N PHE A 352 -6.45 24.32 -30.25
CA PHE A 352 -6.75 25.08 -31.46
C PHE A 352 -8.21 24.84 -31.85
N TRP A 353 -9.04 25.89 -31.79
CA TRP A 353 -10.43 25.83 -32.26
C TRP A 353 -10.60 26.35 -33.68
N HIS A 354 -9.83 27.36 -34.11
CA HIS A 354 -9.88 27.93 -35.47
C HIS A 354 -8.72 28.88 -35.83
N SER A 355 -7.83 29.21 -34.89
CA SER A 355 -6.69 30.12 -35.08
C SER A 355 -5.39 29.35 -35.18
N ASN A 356 -4.39 29.89 -35.89
CA ASN A 356 -3.02 29.36 -35.86
C ASN A 356 -2.29 29.68 -34.53
N HIS A 357 -2.86 30.57 -33.72
CA HIS A 357 -2.40 30.83 -32.36
C HIS A 357 -3.16 29.93 -31.39
N GLY A 358 -2.49 28.86 -30.93
CA GLY A 358 -3.04 27.93 -29.95
C GLY A 358 -3.10 28.55 -28.56
N THR A 359 -4.22 28.36 -27.87
CA THR A 359 -4.43 28.84 -26.50
C THR A 359 -3.89 27.78 -25.52
N PRO A 360 -3.09 28.18 -24.52
CA PRO A 360 -2.64 27.25 -23.50
C PRO A 360 -3.83 26.73 -22.68
N LEU A 361 -3.89 25.43 -22.45
CA LEU A 361 -4.83 24.80 -21.53
C LEU A 361 -4.23 24.90 -20.12
N PRO A 362 -4.84 25.66 -19.18
CA PRO A 362 -4.34 25.73 -17.81
C PRO A 362 -4.45 24.34 -17.14
N ASP A 363 -3.41 23.98 -16.38
CA ASP A 363 -3.34 22.84 -15.44
C ASP A 363 -3.29 21.40 -15.98
N TYR A 364 -3.21 21.15 -17.30
CA TYR A 364 -3.36 19.78 -17.81
C TYR A 364 -2.26 19.28 -18.76
N ASP A 365 -1.20 18.72 -18.16
CA ASP A 365 -0.53 17.54 -18.73
C ASP A 365 -1.60 16.44 -18.92
N TYR A 366 -1.72 15.89 -20.14
CA TYR A 366 -2.72 14.86 -20.45
C TYR A 366 -2.67 13.67 -19.49
N VAL A 367 -1.46 13.22 -19.10
CA VAL A 367 -1.32 12.09 -18.18
C VAL A 367 -1.84 12.47 -16.79
N LYS A 368 -1.54 13.70 -16.34
CA LYS A 368 -2.06 14.25 -15.08
C LYS A 368 -3.60 14.31 -15.10
N TRP A 369 -4.18 14.85 -16.17
CA TRP A 369 -5.63 14.86 -16.36
C TRP A 369 -6.22 13.44 -16.28
N LEU A 370 -5.59 12.49 -16.98
CA LEU A 370 -6.10 11.13 -17.08
C LEU A 370 -6.16 10.47 -15.71
N ILE A 371 -5.08 10.55 -14.93
CA ILE A 371 -5.02 9.91 -13.61
C ILE A 371 -6.02 10.53 -12.63
N GLU A 372 -6.35 11.81 -12.75
CA GLU A 372 -7.28 12.50 -11.86
C GLU A 372 -8.75 12.23 -12.20
N ASN A 373 -9.05 12.02 -13.49
CA ASN A 373 -10.43 11.97 -14.00
C ASN A 373 -10.89 10.58 -14.45
N THR A 374 -9.99 9.59 -14.53
CA THR A 374 -10.34 8.24 -14.99
C THR A 374 -9.91 7.16 -14.01
N LYS A 375 -10.60 6.02 -14.06
CA LYS A 375 -10.31 4.86 -13.21
C LYS A 375 -9.12 4.06 -13.75
N CYS A 376 -7.91 4.59 -13.61
CA CYS A 376 -6.69 4.00 -14.18
C CYS A 376 -5.63 3.62 -13.14
N ILE A 377 -5.85 3.91 -11.86
CA ILE A 377 -4.92 3.60 -10.77
C ILE A 377 -5.35 2.28 -10.11
N PRO A 378 -4.51 1.22 -10.13
CA PRO A 378 -4.83 -0.05 -9.51
C PRO A 378 -4.84 0.09 -7.98
N THR A 379 -5.85 -0.50 -7.34
CA THR A 379 -6.03 -0.44 -5.89
C THR A 379 -5.97 -1.83 -5.26
N ARG A 380 -5.80 -1.89 -3.94
CA ARG A 380 -5.84 -3.15 -3.16
C ARG A 380 -7.20 -3.84 -3.17
N LEU A 381 -8.26 -3.15 -3.62
CA LEU A 381 -9.59 -3.72 -3.85
C LEU A 381 -9.69 -4.56 -5.13
N LEU A 382 -8.58 -4.75 -5.86
CA LEU A 382 -8.52 -5.42 -7.17
C LEU A 382 -9.31 -4.69 -8.27
N THR A 383 -9.59 -3.41 -8.06
CA THR A 383 -10.23 -2.50 -9.03
C THR A 383 -9.32 -1.32 -9.34
N CYS A 384 -9.63 -0.57 -10.41
CA CYS A 384 -9.01 0.71 -10.67
C CYS A 384 -9.88 1.87 -10.14
N GLU A 385 -9.24 2.90 -9.61
CA GLU A 385 -9.87 4.18 -9.24
C GLU A 385 -9.06 5.34 -9.81
N SER A 386 -9.57 6.56 -9.69
CA SER A 386 -8.79 7.77 -10.00
C SER A 386 -7.77 8.05 -8.90
N ALA A 387 -6.71 8.78 -9.23
CA ALA A 387 -5.72 9.23 -8.26
C ALA A 387 -6.34 10.11 -7.15
N THR A 388 -7.35 10.90 -7.50
CA THR A 388 -8.10 11.74 -6.55
C THR A 388 -8.89 10.92 -5.53
N GLU A 389 -9.38 9.74 -5.89
CA GLU A 389 -10.12 8.85 -4.98
C GLU A 389 -9.24 7.78 -4.31
N THR A 390 -7.96 7.69 -4.68
CA THR A 390 -7.02 6.68 -4.17
C THR A 390 -6.18 7.19 -3.01
N PHE A 391 -5.98 6.34 -2.00
CA PHE A 391 -5.12 6.62 -0.84
C PHE A 391 -3.69 6.14 -1.05
N LEU A 392 -2.74 6.91 -0.53
CA LEU A 392 -1.34 6.51 -0.46
C LEU A 392 -1.18 5.31 0.48
N ALA A 393 -0.43 4.31 0.05
CA ALA A 393 -0.20 3.07 0.79
C ALA A 393 0.80 3.25 1.96
N THR A 394 0.43 4.04 2.97
CA THR A 394 1.19 4.16 4.22
C THR A 394 0.82 3.04 5.20
N LYS A 395 1.71 2.71 6.15
CA LYS A 395 1.44 1.68 7.17
C LYS A 395 0.11 1.93 7.90
N THR A 396 -0.11 3.16 8.36
CA THR A 396 -1.33 3.57 9.07
C THR A 396 -2.58 3.40 8.20
N ILE A 397 -2.56 3.88 6.95
CA ILE A 397 -3.70 3.75 6.04
C ILE A 397 -3.97 2.27 5.73
N ILE A 398 -2.94 1.46 5.51
CA ILE A 398 -3.09 0.02 5.26
C ILE A 398 -3.75 -0.68 6.44
N GLU A 399 -3.28 -0.41 7.67
CA GLU A 399 -3.85 -1.02 8.88
C GLU A 399 -5.32 -0.64 9.08
N LEU A 400 -5.66 0.63 8.89
CA LEU A 400 -7.02 1.16 9.06
C LEU A 400 -7.96 0.75 7.94
N CYS A 401 -7.60 1.01 6.69
CA CYS A 401 -8.49 0.85 5.54
C CYS A 401 -8.58 -0.60 5.05
N GLY A 402 -7.53 -1.40 5.25
CA GLY A 402 -7.49 -2.81 4.86
C GLY A 402 -7.97 -3.05 3.42
N GLU A 403 -9.00 -3.88 3.29
CA GLU A 403 -9.66 -4.25 2.03
C GLU A 403 -10.97 -3.48 1.81
N TYR A 404 -11.20 -2.38 2.53
CA TYR A 404 -12.47 -1.65 2.49
C TYR A 404 -12.41 -0.33 1.70
N LEU A 405 -11.23 0.30 1.59
CA LEU A 405 -11.06 1.56 0.84
C LEU A 405 -9.99 1.44 -0.25
N PRO A 406 -10.06 2.26 -1.31
CA PRO A 406 -9.16 2.19 -2.46
C PRO A 406 -7.75 2.70 -2.11
N ILE A 407 -6.90 1.80 -1.61
CA ILE A 407 -5.48 2.07 -1.37
C ILE A 407 -4.69 1.72 -2.63
N ALA A 408 -3.75 2.56 -3.06
CA ALA A 408 -2.91 2.29 -4.22
C ALA A 408 -2.20 0.92 -4.09
N ALA A 409 -2.30 0.10 -5.13
CA ALA A 409 -1.58 -1.17 -5.26
C ALA A 409 -0.24 -0.99 -6.00
N ILE A 410 0.38 0.17 -5.81
CA ILE A 410 1.66 0.54 -6.42
C ILE A 410 2.65 0.87 -5.29
N SER A 411 3.86 0.35 -5.41
CA SER A 411 4.94 0.59 -4.44
C SER A 411 5.82 1.75 -4.89
N PHE A 412 6.10 2.66 -3.97
CA PHE A 412 7.04 3.76 -4.18
C PHE A 412 8.35 3.46 -3.44
N THR A 413 9.47 3.66 -4.12
CA THR A 413 10.83 3.66 -3.55
C THR A 413 11.36 5.10 -3.44
N ASN A 414 12.49 5.30 -2.75
CA ASN A 414 13.13 6.62 -2.63
C ASN A 414 13.42 7.28 -3.99
N GLU A 415 13.75 6.47 -4.99
CA GLU A 415 14.02 6.91 -6.38
C GLU A 415 12.76 7.37 -7.13
N THR A 416 11.57 7.00 -6.63
CA THR A 416 10.27 7.34 -7.26
C THR A 416 9.54 8.48 -6.56
N THR A 417 10.20 9.21 -5.66
CA THR A 417 9.57 10.30 -4.86
C THR A 417 8.94 11.39 -5.71
N GLY A 418 9.51 11.71 -6.89
CA GLY A 418 8.91 12.64 -7.85
C GLY A 418 7.49 12.22 -8.28
N TRP A 419 7.23 10.91 -8.38
CA TRP A 419 5.92 10.38 -8.73
C TRP A 419 4.87 10.56 -7.64
N LEU A 420 5.24 10.65 -6.36
CA LEU A 420 4.29 10.91 -5.28
C LEU A 420 3.60 12.26 -5.46
N SER A 421 4.37 13.29 -5.83
CA SER A 421 3.83 14.61 -6.17
C SER A 421 3.00 14.59 -7.45
N PHE A 422 3.39 13.75 -8.41
CA PHE A 422 2.68 13.60 -9.67
C PHE A 422 1.29 12.98 -9.48
N PHE A 423 1.17 11.90 -8.68
CA PHE A 423 -0.13 11.29 -8.42
C PHE A 423 -1.00 12.09 -7.45
N ASN A 424 -0.40 12.72 -6.45
CA ASN A 424 -1.10 13.48 -5.42
C ASN A 424 -2.22 12.68 -4.72
N PHE A 425 -1.94 11.40 -4.40
CA PHE A 425 -2.86 10.53 -3.66
C PHE A 425 -3.24 11.12 -2.30
N ARG A 426 -4.42 10.75 -1.80
CA ARG A 426 -4.89 11.16 -0.46
C ARG A 426 -3.96 10.60 0.61
N LYS A 427 -3.46 11.48 1.48
CA LYS A 427 -2.54 11.14 2.59
C LYS A 427 -3.24 10.99 3.94
N SER A 428 -4.46 11.51 4.06
CA SER A 428 -5.26 11.49 5.28
C SER A 428 -6.71 11.13 4.97
N LEU A 429 -7.38 10.58 5.98
CA LEU A 429 -8.79 10.27 5.96
C LEU A 429 -9.60 11.48 6.44
N LEU A 430 -10.79 11.65 5.88
CA LEU A 430 -11.77 12.65 6.28
C LEU A 430 -12.90 11.92 7.01
N PRO A 431 -13.76 12.61 7.79
CA PRO A 431 -14.85 11.96 8.51
C PRO A 431 -15.72 11.04 7.65
N LYS A 432 -16.02 11.46 6.41
CA LYS A 432 -16.75 10.63 5.42
C LYS A 432 -16.10 9.29 5.11
N HIS A 433 -14.76 9.23 5.13
CA HIS A 433 -14.03 7.99 4.84
C HIS A 433 -14.10 7.03 6.03
N TYR A 434 -13.99 7.53 7.26
CA TYR A 434 -14.16 6.72 8.47
C TYR A 434 -15.58 6.14 8.58
N PHE A 435 -16.61 6.92 8.27
CA PHE A 435 -17.99 6.45 8.31
C PHE A 435 -18.27 5.40 7.23
N ASN A 436 -17.73 5.60 6.01
CA ASN A 436 -17.79 4.59 4.96
C ASN A 436 -17.09 3.28 5.39
N LEU A 437 -15.92 3.40 6.03
CA LEU A 437 -15.18 2.26 6.56
C LEU A 437 -15.99 1.48 7.61
N LEU A 438 -16.61 2.16 8.58
CA LEU A 438 -17.49 1.52 9.57
C LEU A 438 -18.67 0.79 8.91
N ASN A 439 -19.33 1.42 7.92
CA ASN A 439 -20.44 0.80 7.19
C ASN A 439 -20.00 -0.45 6.41
N LYS A 440 -18.82 -0.42 5.79
CA LYS A 440 -18.27 -1.58 5.07
C LYS A 440 -17.85 -2.71 6.01
N ILE A 441 -17.25 -2.39 7.16
CA ILE A 441 -16.92 -3.37 8.20
C ILE A 441 -18.20 -4.04 8.71
N ARG A 442 -19.27 -3.27 8.95
CA ARG A 442 -20.57 -3.83 9.36
C ARG A 442 -21.14 -4.82 8.35
N ALA A 443 -21.05 -4.49 7.05
CA ALA A 443 -21.53 -5.38 5.99
C ALA A 443 -20.74 -6.70 5.88
N ASP A 444 -19.55 -6.76 6.48
CA ASP A 444 -18.67 -7.92 6.50
C ASP A 444 -18.79 -8.69 7.84
N GLU A 445 -19.94 -9.32 8.07
CA GLU A 445 -20.27 -9.98 9.34
C GLU A 445 -19.30 -11.11 9.75
N LYS A 446 -18.52 -11.66 8.80
CA LYS A 446 -17.62 -12.80 9.04
C LYS A 446 -16.29 -12.40 9.70
N SER A 447 -15.98 -11.11 9.83
CA SER A 447 -14.65 -10.63 10.21
C SER A 447 -14.61 -9.75 11.47
N LEU A 448 -15.68 -9.70 12.27
CA LEU A 448 -15.77 -8.81 13.44
C LEU A 448 -14.57 -8.98 14.40
N ASN A 449 -14.18 -10.22 14.71
CA ASN A 449 -13.05 -10.51 15.60
C ASN A 449 -11.71 -9.94 15.08
N ASN A 450 -11.55 -9.82 13.75
CA ASN A 450 -10.35 -9.25 13.13
C ASN A 450 -10.43 -7.72 13.02
N ASN A 451 -11.64 -7.15 13.08
CA ASN A 451 -11.88 -5.71 12.89
C ASN A 451 -12.12 -4.95 14.19
N GLU A 452 -12.29 -5.61 15.34
CA GLU A 452 -12.52 -4.92 16.62
C GLU A 452 -11.42 -3.89 16.94
N SER A 453 -10.15 -4.29 16.83
CA SER A 453 -9.02 -3.37 17.03
C SER A 453 -9.02 -2.23 16.00
N ARG A 454 -9.44 -2.50 14.76
CA ARG A 454 -9.55 -1.49 13.70
C ARG A 454 -10.65 -0.48 14.01
N ILE A 455 -11.81 -0.93 14.50
CA ILE A 455 -12.92 -0.05 14.92
C ILE A 455 -12.46 0.88 16.04
N GLN A 456 -11.72 0.36 17.02
CA GLN A 456 -11.18 1.20 18.09
C GLN A 456 -10.16 2.22 17.58
N LYS A 457 -9.28 1.85 16.63
CA LYS A 457 -8.39 2.81 15.97
C LYS A 457 -9.15 3.90 15.21
N ILE A 458 -10.25 3.54 14.52
CA ILE A 458 -11.12 4.52 13.84
C ILE A 458 -11.69 5.53 14.84
N TYR A 459 -12.17 5.08 15.99
CA TYR A 459 -12.66 5.99 17.03
C TYR A 459 -11.55 6.88 17.57
N GLY A 460 -10.34 6.34 17.80
CA GLY A 460 -9.17 7.11 18.21
C GLY A 460 -8.84 8.24 17.23
N ASP A 461 -8.75 7.94 15.93
CA ASP A 461 -8.44 8.94 14.90
C ASP A 461 -9.54 10.01 14.77
N LEU A 462 -10.82 9.63 14.93
CA LEU A 462 -11.94 10.59 14.96
C LEU A 462 -11.83 11.51 16.18
N LEU A 463 -11.48 10.96 17.35
CA LEU A 463 -11.31 11.71 18.60
C LEU A 463 -10.11 12.68 18.54
N GLU A 464 -9.02 12.29 17.89
CA GLU A 464 -7.86 13.17 17.70
C GLU A 464 -8.19 14.32 16.74
N SER A 465 -8.87 14.01 15.63
CA SER A 465 -9.14 14.96 14.54
C SER A 465 -10.34 15.88 14.76
N ILE A 466 -11.24 15.60 15.70
CA ILE A 466 -12.47 16.40 15.92
C ILE A 466 -12.21 17.90 16.08
N SER A 467 -11.07 18.30 16.66
CA SER A 467 -10.74 19.72 16.86
C SER A 467 -10.31 20.45 15.59
N SER A 468 -9.93 19.73 14.54
CA SER A 468 -9.53 20.31 13.26
C SER A 468 -10.63 20.25 12.19
N TRP A 469 -11.81 19.73 12.53
CA TRP A 469 -12.92 19.64 11.60
C TRP A 469 -13.50 21.02 11.26
N SER A 470 -13.77 21.21 9.98
CA SER A 470 -14.53 22.34 9.45
C SER A 470 -16.02 22.24 9.82
N LEU A 471 -16.75 23.34 9.63
CA LEU A 471 -18.20 23.38 9.84
C LEU A 471 -18.92 22.33 8.97
N SER A 472 -18.52 22.20 7.70
CA SER A 472 -19.12 21.23 6.77
C SER A 472 -18.85 19.77 7.16
N GLU A 473 -17.67 19.48 7.71
CA GLU A 473 -17.35 18.14 8.24
C GLU A 473 -18.16 17.81 9.49
N SER A 474 -18.35 18.78 10.38
CA SER A 474 -19.15 18.61 11.59
C SER A 474 -20.64 18.42 11.26
N GLU A 475 -21.17 19.17 10.29
CA GLU A 475 -22.52 18.99 9.76
C GLU A 475 -22.69 17.63 9.08
N PHE A 476 -21.71 17.21 8.28
CA PHE A 476 -21.71 15.87 7.67
C PHE A 476 -21.80 14.77 8.73
N VAL A 477 -20.99 14.84 9.79
CA VAL A 477 -21.01 13.85 10.89
C VAL A 477 -22.40 13.82 11.55
N ARG A 478 -22.95 14.99 11.89
CA ARG A 478 -24.27 15.10 12.53
C ARG A 478 -25.39 14.47 11.69
N GLU A 479 -25.38 14.70 10.37
CA GLU A 479 -26.37 14.13 9.47
C GLU A 479 -26.17 12.62 9.26
N GLN A 480 -24.93 12.17 9.01
CA GLN A 480 -24.66 10.76 8.76
C GLN A 480 -24.85 9.88 9.99
N SER A 481 -24.62 10.41 11.19
CA SER A 481 -24.79 9.69 12.44
C SER A 481 -26.23 9.23 12.68
N LYS A 482 -27.24 9.89 12.09
CA LYS A 482 -28.66 9.47 12.18
C LYS A 482 -28.90 8.07 11.62
N THR A 483 -28.09 7.65 10.65
CA THR A 483 -28.19 6.33 10.00
C THR A 483 -27.00 5.42 10.29
N LEU A 484 -26.05 5.88 11.12
CA LEU A 484 -24.83 5.14 11.41
C LEU A 484 -25.10 4.08 12.46
N TYR A 485 -24.58 2.88 12.20
CA TYR A 485 -24.57 1.79 13.16
C TYR A 485 -23.18 1.65 13.77
N LEU A 486 -23.13 1.49 15.08
CA LEU A 486 -21.90 1.30 15.84
C LEU A 486 -22.00 0.01 16.67
N LEU A 487 -20.86 -0.48 17.10
CA LEU A 487 -20.74 -1.73 17.83
C LEU A 487 -21.01 -1.52 19.33
N SER A 488 -21.92 -2.29 19.92
CA SER A 488 -22.13 -2.33 21.37
C SER A 488 -21.20 -3.32 22.09
N GLU A 489 -21.09 -3.20 23.41
CA GLU A 489 -20.25 -4.07 24.26
C GLU A 489 -20.56 -5.57 24.08
N ASN A 490 -21.81 -5.91 23.79
CA ASN A 490 -22.25 -7.28 23.48
C ASN A 490 -22.04 -7.69 22.01
N ASN A 491 -21.20 -6.96 21.26
CA ASN A 491 -20.86 -7.20 19.85
C ASN A 491 -22.05 -7.14 18.88
N GLN A 492 -23.09 -6.37 19.20
CA GLN A 492 -24.22 -6.12 18.30
C GLN A 492 -24.07 -4.77 17.60
N TRP A 493 -24.54 -4.68 16.35
CA TRP A 493 -24.61 -3.41 15.63
C TRP A 493 -25.93 -2.71 15.94
N LYS A 494 -25.88 -1.52 16.52
CA LYS A 494 -27.05 -0.70 16.83
C LYS A 494 -26.90 0.71 16.30
N LEU A 495 -28.01 1.40 16.07
CA LEU A 495 -27.98 2.80 15.63
C LEU A 495 -27.28 3.66 16.68
N ALA A 496 -26.54 4.68 16.25
CA ALA A 496 -25.84 5.60 17.16
C ALA A 496 -26.79 6.21 18.21
N SER A 497 -28.03 6.54 17.82
CA SER A 497 -29.07 7.08 18.71
C SER A 497 -29.66 6.09 19.72
N GLU A 498 -29.45 4.79 19.51
CA GLU A 498 -29.89 3.71 20.41
C GLU A 498 -28.81 3.32 21.41
N LEU A 499 -27.59 3.80 21.22
CA LEU A 499 -26.44 3.46 22.07
C LEU A 499 -26.29 4.46 23.22
N PHE A 500 -25.69 3.96 24.29
CA PHE A 500 -25.43 4.72 25.49
C PHE A 500 -23.96 4.70 25.88
N VAL A 501 -23.50 5.75 26.53
CA VAL A 501 -22.21 5.79 27.23
C VAL A 501 -22.45 6.28 28.64
N TYR A 502 -21.96 5.51 29.62
CA TYR A 502 -22.04 5.91 31.01
C TYR A 502 -20.86 6.82 31.38
N VAL A 503 -21.19 7.96 32.01
CA VAL A 503 -20.25 9.01 32.38
C VAL A 503 -20.25 9.14 33.89
N GLU A 504 -19.16 8.75 34.56
CA GLU A 504 -19.00 9.00 36.00
C GLU A 504 -18.43 10.38 36.27
N ASP A 505 -18.85 10.97 37.39
CA ASP A 505 -18.27 12.20 37.92
C ASP A 505 -16.82 11.96 38.36
N GLY A 506 -15.89 12.45 37.54
CA GLY A 506 -14.44 12.27 37.72
C GLY A 506 -13.68 11.82 36.47
N GLY A 507 -14.37 11.57 35.36
CA GLY A 507 -13.75 11.24 34.05
C GLY A 507 -13.44 9.76 33.85
N GLU A 508 -13.81 8.89 34.80
CA GLU A 508 -13.79 7.45 34.61
C GLU A 508 -15.12 7.03 33.97
N HIS A 509 -15.08 6.37 32.82
CA HIS A 509 -16.28 5.84 32.20
C HIS A 509 -16.29 4.31 32.40
N SER A 510 -17.38 3.75 32.91
CA SER A 510 -17.53 2.30 33.13
C SER A 510 -18.57 1.70 32.18
N SER A 511 -18.51 0.38 31.97
CA SER A 511 -19.51 -0.33 31.16
C SER A 511 -20.70 -0.67 32.04
N LEU A 512 -21.91 -0.41 31.56
CA LEU A 512 -23.15 -0.90 32.18
C LEU A 512 -23.37 -2.37 31.78
N ASN A 513 -24.32 -3.05 32.41
CA ASN A 513 -24.63 -4.44 32.04
C ASN A 513 -25.19 -4.55 30.60
N GLU A 514 -25.35 -5.80 30.16
CA GLU A 514 -25.82 -6.12 28.80
C GLU A 514 -27.25 -5.66 28.48
N ALA A 515 -28.05 -5.30 29.49
CA ALA A 515 -29.41 -4.80 29.29
C ALA A 515 -29.41 -3.43 28.61
N ILE A 516 -28.41 -2.60 28.91
CA ILE A 516 -28.23 -1.31 28.23
C ILE A 516 -27.23 -1.47 27.08
N PRO A 517 -27.63 -1.14 25.84
CA PRO A 517 -26.74 -1.19 24.70
C PRO A 517 -25.66 -0.11 24.78
N SER A 518 -24.58 -0.42 25.48
CA SER A 518 -23.45 0.49 25.67
C SER A 518 -22.52 0.46 24.45
N LEU A 519 -22.08 1.62 23.99
CA LEU A 519 -21.09 1.72 22.90
C LEU A 519 -19.78 1.04 23.32
N LYS A 520 -19.26 0.17 22.47
CA LYS A 520 -18.01 -0.54 22.72
C LYS A 520 -16.82 0.39 22.54
N LEU A 521 -16.13 0.71 23.64
CA LEU A 521 -14.94 1.55 23.66
C LEU A 521 -13.83 0.89 24.48
N ASP A 522 -12.62 0.86 23.94
CA ASP A 522 -11.44 0.47 24.70
C ASP A 522 -11.05 1.51 25.76
N PHE A 523 -10.11 1.17 26.63
CA PHE A 523 -9.69 2.05 27.72
C PHE A 523 -9.16 3.41 27.23
N THR A 524 -8.50 3.46 26.09
CA THR A 524 -7.91 4.68 25.52
C THR A 524 -8.97 5.64 25.01
N ASN A 525 -9.88 5.17 24.15
CA ASN A 525 -10.96 5.98 23.59
C ASN A 525 -11.95 6.42 24.66
N ARG A 526 -12.21 5.52 25.61
CA ARG A 526 -13.14 5.75 26.70
C ARG A 526 -12.72 6.89 27.61
N ASN A 527 -11.43 7.06 27.87
CA ASN A 527 -10.91 8.13 28.74
C ASN A 527 -10.43 9.36 27.94
N HIS A 528 -10.77 9.46 26.65
CA HIS A 528 -10.33 10.57 25.81
C HIS A 528 -11.09 11.85 26.15
N SER A 529 -10.37 12.97 26.34
CA SER A 529 -10.95 14.25 26.79
C SER A 529 -12.04 14.81 25.87
N LYS A 530 -11.99 14.48 24.58
CA LYS A 530 -12.96 14.93 23.56
C LYS A 530 -14.09 13.92 23.29
N LEU A 531 -14.19 12.84 24.07
CA LEU A 531 -15.21 11.80 23.86
C LEU A 531 -16.62 12.38 23.90
N ILE A 532 -16.93 13.18 24.92
CA ILE A 532 -18.27 13.78 25.09
C ILE A 532 -18.66 14.60 23.86
N ASN A 533 -17.74 15.44 23.35
CA ASN A 533 -17.99 16.25 22.15
C ASN A 533 -18.30 15.38 20.92
N LEU A 534 -17.58 14.28 20.74
CA LEU A 534 -17.83 13.36 19.62
C LEU A 534 -19.19 12.67 19.77
N LEU A 535 -19.52 12.19 20.97
CA LEU A 535 -20.81 11.53 21.25
C LEU A 535 -22.00 12.47 21.01
N GLU A 536 -21.87 13.73 21.40
CA GLU A 536 -22.89 14.76 21.14
C GLU A 536 -23.09 15.03 19.65
N LEU A 537 -22.00 15.12 18.87
CA LEU A 537 -22.10 15.24 17.41
C LEU A 537 -22.75 14.00 16.77
N MET A 538 -22.46 12.82 17.33
CA MET A 538 -22.99 11.55 16.83
C MET A 538 -24.38 11.21 17.37
N ASN A 539 -24.96 12.06 18.23
CA ASN A 539 -26.25 11.84 18.89
C ASN A 539 -26.33 10.51 19.69
N VAL A 540 -25.21 10.12 20.31
CA VAL A 540 -25.14 8.96 21.23
C VAL A 540 -25.56 9.43 22.63
N LYS A 541 -26.46 8.68 23.28
CA LYS A 541 -27.02 9.07 24.58
C LYS A 541 -25.99 8.92 25.70
N GLN A 542 -25.99 9.87 26.63
CA GLN A 542 -25.11 9.85 27.80
C GLN A 542 -25.95 9.55 29.04
N ILE A 543 -25.53 8.56 29.84
CA ILE A 543 -26.15 8.23 31.13
C ILE A 543 -25.19 8.66 32.24
N ARG A 544 -25.70 9.38 33.24
CA ARG A 544 -24.98 9.75 34.46
C ARG A 544 -25.59 9.03 35.66
N MET A 545 -24.91 9.07 36.79
CA MET A 545 -25.41 8.49 38.05
C MET A 545 -26.81 9.02 38.42
N ASN A 546 -27.08 10.30 38.17
CA ASN A 546 -28.35 10.93 38.49
C ASN A 546 -29.51 10.46 37.60
N ASP A 547 -29.23 9.82 36.47
CA ASP A 547 -30.24 9.24 35.59
C ASP A 547 -30.64 7.83 36.04
N LEU A 548 -29.93 7.25 37.02
CA LEU A 548 -30.17 5.91 37.55
C LEU A 548 -31.05 5.94 38.80
N ILE A 549 -32.04 5.05 38.83
CA ILE A 549 -32.97 4.86 39.95
C ILE A 549 -32.44 3.74 40.86
N LEU A 550 -32.33 4.00 42.15
CA LEU A 550 -31.96 2.99 43.15
C LEU A 550 -33.18 2.18 43.59
N ALA A 551 -33.08 0.86 43.54
CA ALA A 551 -33.93 -0.07 44.26
C ALA A 551 -33.12 -0.75 45.38
N CYS A 552 -33.67 -0.71 46.59
CA CYS A 552 -33.03 -1.22 47.79
C CYS A 552 -33.93 -2.21 48.54
N ASN A 553 -33.34 -3.33 48.97
CA ASN A 553 -34.05 -4.35 49.75
C ASN A 553 -33.70 -4.20 51.23
N ASN A 554 -34.71 -4.25 52.11
CA ASN A 554 -34.56 -4.20 53.57
C ASN A 554 -33.68 -3.02 54.06
N SER A 555 -33.88 -1.85 53.46
CA SER A 555 -33.14 -0.64 53.81
C SER A 555 -33.48 -0.18 55.23
N SER A 556 -32.45 -0.01 56.05
CA SER A 556 -32.55 0.51 57.42
C SER A 556 -31.52 1.61 57.66
N ASP A 557 -31.67 2.40 58.72
CA ASP A 557 -30.65 3.37 59.11
C ASP A 557 -29.31 2.69 59.41
N ALA A 558 -28.22 3.19 58.82
CA ALA A 558 -26.86 2.70 59.02
C ALA A 558 -26.28 3.22 60.35
N ILE A 559 -26.91 2.84 61.47
CA ILE A 559 -26.59 3.36 62.82
C ILE A 559 -25.12 3.14 63.16
N GLN A 560 -24.58 1.95 62.89
CA GLN A 560 -23.18 1.64 63.19
C GLN A 560 -22.20 2.50 62.38
N PHE A 561 -22.48 2.72 61.10
CA PHE A 561 -21.67 3.59 60.26
C PHE A 561 -21.73 5.05 60.75
N ARG A 562 -22.94 5.53 61.07
CA ARG A 562 -23.15 6.88 61.59
C ARG A 562 -22.40 7.10 62.91
N THR A 563 -22.54 6.17 63.86
CA THR A 563 -21.79 6.21 65.14
C THR A 563 -20.29 6.26 64.88
N ARG A 564 -19.80 5.43 63.96
CA ARG A 564 -18.38 5.41 63.61
C ARG A 564 -17.92 6.73 62.99
N LEU A 565 -18.68 7.29 62.05
CA LEU A 565 -18.37 8.57 61.41
C LEU A 565 -18.32 9.71 62.43
N ILE A 566 -19.25 9.71 63.38
CA ILE A 566 -19.32 10.65 64.51
C ILE A 566 -18.09 10.50 65.43
N GLU A 567 -17.67 9.28 65.77
CA GLU A 567 -16.48 9.02 66.58
C GLU A 567 -15.19 9.57 65.95
N ILE A 568 -15.07 9.46 64.62
CA ILE A 568 -13.86 9.89 63.90
C ILE A 568 -13.90 11.37 63.50
N LEU A 569 -15.06 12.01 63.56
CA LEU A 569 -15.28 13.39 63.10
C LEU A 569 -14.32 14.40 63.76
N PRO A 570 -14.04 14.37 65.08
CA PRO A 570 -13.07 15.28 65.70
C PRO A 570 -11.64 15.06 65.17
N PHE A 571 -11.25 13.80 64.92
CA PHE A 571 -9.95 13.48 64.32
C PHE A 571 -9.87 13.96 62.87
N MET A 572 -10.95 13.79 62.10
CA MET A 572 -11.05 14.28 60.73
C MET A 572 -10.89 15.81 60.68
N LYS A 573 -11.52 16.56 61.60
CA LYS A 573 -11.38 18.03 61.69
C LYS A 573 -9.94 18.46 61.90
N ASN A 574 -9.24 17.86 62.87
CA ASN A 574 -7.84 18.20 63.16
C ASN A 574 -6.92 17.86 61.99
N TRP A 575 -7.18 16.75 61.29
CA TRP A 575 -6.41 16.39 60.10
C TRP A 575 -6.67 17.35 58.93
N LEU A 576 -7.92 17.76 58.70
CA LEU A 576 -8.25 18.76 57.68
C LEU A 576 -7.61 20.12 57.98
N ARG A 577 -7.55 20.56 59.26
CA ARG A 577 -6.81 21.77 59.66
C ARG A 577 -5.32 21.67 59.34
N ARG A 578 -4.73 20.49 59.57
CA ARG A 578 -3.32 20.21 59.23
C ARG A 578 -3.06 20.26 57.72
N LEU A 579 -4.05 19.91 56.91
CA LEU A 579 -4.03 20.02 55.45
C LEU A 579 -4.45 21.42 54.94
N GLU A 580 -4.46 22.43 55.81
CA GLU A 580 -4.74 23.84 55.47
C GLU A 580 -6.16 24.12 54.92
N PHE A 581 -7.14 23.24 55.17
CA PHE A 581 -8.54 23.55 54.85
C PHE A 581 -9.08 24.66 55.77
N THR A 582 -9.90 25.57 55.23
CA THR A 582 -10.44 26.71 55.99
C THR A 582 -11.40 26.26 57.10
N SER A 583 -11.39 26.99 58.22
CA SER A 583 -12.30 26.70 59.34
C SER A 583 -13.78 26.76 58.94
N GLU A 584 -14.15 27.65 58.01
CA GLU A 584 -15.49 27.74 57.45
C GLU A 584 -15.88 26.47 56.67
N PHE A 585 -14.97 25.94 55.85
CA PHE A 585 -15.19 24.71 55.09
C PHE A 585 -15.34 23.49 56.01
N ILE A 586 -14.53 23.42 57.06
CA ILE A 586 -14.61 22.37 58.08
C ILE A 586 -15.95 22.44 58.82
N GLU A 587 -16.46 23.63 59.14
CA GLU A 587 -17.80 23.79 59.72
C GLU A 587 -18.94 23.42 58.76
N ILE A 588 -18.78 23.67 57.46
CA ILE A 588 -19.75 23.22 56.45
C ILE A 588 -19.81 21.69 56.41
N ILE A 589 -18.66 21.01 56.41
CA ILE A 589 -18.60 19.54 56.47
C ILE A 589 -19.24 19.04 57.75
N ASN A 590 -18.93 19.68 58.89
CA ASN A 590 -19.49 19.32 60.18
C ASN A 590 -21.02 19.38 60.16
N LYS A 591 -21.58 20.49 59.68
CA LYS A 591 -23.03 20.67 59.54
C LYS A 591 -23.66 19.66 58.57
N LYS A 592 -22.96 19.31 57.48
CA LYS A 592 -23.43 18.29 56.52
C LYS A 592 -23.56 16.93 57.18
N ILE A 593 -22.51 16.47 57.88
CA ILE A 593 -22.47 15.16 58.54
C ILE A 593 -23.44 15.09 59.73
N GLU A 594 -23.54 16.15 60.53
CA GLU A 594 -24.34 16.14 61.76
C GLU A 594 -25.85 16.28 61.49
N ARG A 595 -26.26 17.11 60.49
CA ARG A 595 -27.66 17.58 60.38
C ARG A 595 -28.32 17.36 59.03
N LYS A 596 -27.60 16.99 57.98
CA LYS A 596 -28.15 16.92 56.61
C LYS A 596 -28.05 15.56 55.94
N LEU A 597 -26.97 14.82 56.19
CA LEU A 597 -26.75 13.54 55.55
C LEU A 597 -27.49 12.41 56.29
N LYS A 598 -28.27 11.64 55.55
CA LYS A 598 -28.84 10.38 56.05
C LYS A 598 -28.05 9.20 55.50
N PHE A 599 -27.87 8.19 56.32
CA PHE A 599 -27.09 7.01 56.00
C PHE A 599 -27.97 5.77 56.11
N PHE A 600 -28.08 5.02 55.03
CA PHE A 600 -28.89 3.82 54.95
C PHE A 600 -28.03 2.60 54.60
N GLU A 601 -28.39 1.46 55.16
CA GLU A 601 -27.76 0.17 54.94
C GLU A 601 -28.80 -0.81 54.42
N SER A 602 -28.50 -1.47 53.30
CA SER A 602 -29.41 -2.38 52.60
C SER A 602 -28.71 -3.68 52.26
N ASP A 603 -29.46 -4.78 52.11
CA ASP A 603 -28.85 -6.07 51.76
C ASP A 603 -28.28 -6.06 50.34
N ARG A 604 -28.94 -5.35 49.42
CA ARG A 604 -28.52 -5.14 48.02
C ARG A 604 -28.92 -3.75 47.54
N LEU A 605 -28.08 -3.15 46.68
CA LEU A 605 -28.36 -1.87 46.02
C LEU A 605 -28.33 -2.10 44.51
N GLN A 606 -29.51 -2.09 43.89
CA GLN A 606 -29.68 -2.33 42.46
C GLN A 606 -30.01 -1.03 41.74
N LEU A 607 -29.29 -0.73 40.66
CA LEU A 607 -29.52 0.47 39.84
C LEU A 607 -30.33 0.10 38.61
N PHE A 608 -31.34 0.92 38.31
CA PHE A 608 -32.24 0.78 37.18
C PHE A 608 -32.22 2.02 36.29
N TYR A 609 -32.41 1.86 34.99
CA TYR A 609 -32.59 2.94 34.01
C TYR A 609 -33.81 2.58 33.16
N ASP A 610 -34.80 3.47 33.07
CA ASP A 610 -36.07 3.20 32.37
C ASP A 610 -36.72 1.85 32.73
N SER A 611 -36.63 1.44 34.01
CA SER A 611 -37.11 0.15 34.55
C SER A 611 -36.28 -1.09 34.18
N GLU A 612 -35.20 -0.96 33.42
CA GLU A 612 -34.25 -2.03 33.16
C GLU A 612 -33.17 -2.07 34.23
N PHE A 613 -32.85 -3.27 34.74
CA PHE A 613 -31.76 -3.46 35.68
C PHE A 613 -30.43 -3.17 34.98
N VAL A 614 -29.55 -2.39 35.62
CA VAL A 614 -28.29 -1.91 35.03
C VAL A 614 -27.06 -2.48 35.72
N GLN A 615 -27.00 -2.43 37.05
CA GLN A 615 -25.89 -2.99 37.82
C GLN A 615 -26.22 -3.01 39.31
N GLU A 616 -25.48 -3.83 40.05
CA GLU A 616 -25.46 -3.78 41.51
C GLU A 616 -24.26 -2.93 41.98
N THR A 617 -24.47 -2.10 42.99
CA THR A 617 -23.42 -1.26 43.60
C THR A 617 -23.33 -1.54 45.10
N ASN A 618 -22.17 -1.26 45.71
CA ASN A 618 -22.04 -1.35 47.17
C ASN A 618 -22.25 0.00 47.87
N VAL A 619 -22.19 1.09 47.10
CA VAL A 619 -22.35 2.45 47.62
C VAL A 619 -23.09 3.28 46.58
N TYR A 620 -24.16 3.96 46.99
CA TYR A 620 -24.91 4.89 46.16
C TYR A 620 -25.12 6.21 46.92
N ILE A 621 -25.14 7.31 46.19
CA ILE A 621 -25.40 8.64 46.74
C ILE A 621 -26.57 9.22 45.95
N ASP A 622 -27.60 9.65 46.67
CA ASP A 622 -28.62 10.54 46.15
C ASP A 622 -28.21 11.98 46.50
N PRO A 623 -27.66 12.75 45.54
CA PRO A 623 -27.20 14.11 45.80
C PRO A 623 -28.35 15.08 46.06
N VAL A 624 -29.57 14.77 45.61
CA VAL A 624 -30.76 15.62 45.77
C VAL A 624 -31.33 15.46 47.17
N LYS A 625 -31.49 14.22 47.63
CA LYS A 625 -32.00 13.92 48.98
C LYS A 625 -30.92 13.99 50.06
N LEU A 626 -29.65 14.07 49.66
CA LEU A 626 -28.48 14.01 50.56
C LEU A 626 -28.44 12.70 51.35
N GLU A 627 -28.73 11.59 50.68
CA GLU A 627 -28.81 10.25 51.25
C GLU A 627 -27.68 9.38 50.71
N LEU A 628 -26.98 8.68 51.59
CA LEU A 628 -25.92 7.74 51.23
C LEU A 628 -26.35 6.33 51.62
N TYR A 629 -26.36 5.44 50.64
CA TYR A 629 -26.73 4.04 50.78
C TYR A 629 -25.49 3.16 50.69
N VAL A 630 -25.37 2.18 51.58
CA VAL A 630 -24.29 1.18 51.60
C VAL A 630 -24.83 -0.24 51.68
N SER A 631 -24.13 -1.19 51.09
CA SER A 631 -24.44 -2.61 51.24
C SER A 631 -24.10 -3.12 52.64
N ARG A 632 -24.96 -3.96 53.21
CA ARG A 632 -24.80 -4.58 54.53
C ARG A 632 -23.82 -5.76 54.47
N PRO A 633 -22.80 -5.82 55.36
CA PRO A 633 -22.42 -4.80 56.33
C PRO A 633 -21.58 -3.67 55.68
N TRP A 634 -21.78 -2.44 56.14
CA TRP A 634 -21.12 -1.23 55.60
C TRP A 634 -19.60 -1.31 55.68
N ASN A 635 -19.08 -2.08 56.66
CA ASN A 635 -17.66 -2.25 56.90
C ASN A 635 -17.03 -3.42 56.12
N SER A 636 -17.76 -4.03 55.19
CA SER A 636 -17.20 -5.05 54.31
C SER A 636 -16.10 -4.47 53.41
N GLU A 637 -15.16 -5.32 53.01
CA GLU A 637 -14.08 -4.89 52.10
C GLU A 637 -14.59 -4.44 50.74
N THR A 638 -15.70 -4.99 50.27
CA THR A 638 -16.33 -4.64 48.99
C THR A 638 -16.99 -3.26 49.02
N THR A 639 -17.63 -2.90 50.14
CA THR A 639 -18.16 -1.54 50.37
C THR A 639 -17.03 -0.52 50.48
N PHE A 640 -15.98 -0.84 51.24
CA PHE A 640 -14.86 0.07 51.51
C PHE A 640 -13.98 0.40 50.29
N ILE A 641 -14.09 -0.34 49.18
CA ILE A 641 -13.40 0.00 47.93
C ILE A 641 -13.88 1.36 47.40
N SER A 642 -15.18 1.65 47.49
CA SER A 642 -15.77 2.87 46.91
C SER A 642 -16.29 3.87 47.94
N LEU A 643 -16.58 3.43 49.18
CA LEU A 643 -17.16 4.27 50.23
C LEU A 643 -16.34 5.53 50.56
N PRO A 644 -15.00 5.46 50.78
CA PRO A 644 -14.23 6.65 51.09
C PRO A 644 -14.23 7.67 49.94
N LYS A 645 -14.02 7.22 48.69
CA LYS A 645 -14.06 8.07 47.49
C LYS A 645 -15.40 8.78 47.35
N LYS A 646 -16.51 8.02 47.44
CA LYS A 646 -17.87 8.56 47.32
C LYS A 646 -18.23 9.51 48.47
N LEU A 647 -17.84 9.19 49.70
CA LEU A 647 -18.06 10.09 50.84
C LEU A 647 -17.25 11.39 50.71
N CYS A 648 -15.99 11.31 50.28
CA CYS A 648 -15.18 12.47 49.95
C CYS A 648 -15.83 13.34 48.86
N GLN A 649 -16.37 12.72 47.78
CA GLN A 649 -17.11 13.44 46.74
C GLN A 649 -18.35 14.16 47.29
N LEU A 650 -19.16 13.50 48.11
CA LEU A 650 -20.37 14.08 48.74
C LEU A 650 -20.03 15.27 49.66
N LEU A 651 -18.90 15.17 50.35
CA LEU A 651 -18.39 16.22 51.24
C LEU A 651 -17.58 17.29 50.50
N ASN A 652 -17.29 17.09 49.20
CA ASN A 652 -16.44 17.94 48.37
C ASN A 652 -14.99 18.07 48.88
N ILE A 653 -14.42 16.97 49.39
CA ILE A 653 -13.04 16.91 49.88
C ILE A 653 -12.20 16.10 48.87
N LYS A 654 -11.24 16.74 48.21
CA LYS A 654 -10.35 16.07 47.23
C LYS A 654 -9.08 15.57 47.90
N GLY A 655 -8.62 14.36 47.56
CA GLY A 655 -7.32 13.83 48.00
C GLY A 655 -7.27 13.36 49.45
N PHE A 656 -8.43 13.16 50.09
CA PHE A 656 -8.56 12.72 51.48
C PHE A 656 -9.07 11.27 51.60
N GLU A 657 -9.16 10.55 50.48
CA GLU A 657 -9.82 9.25 50.38
C GLU A 657 -9.10 8.17 51.20
N ASP A 658 -7.77 8.09 51.10
CA ASP A 658 -6.96 7.12 51.88
C ASP A 658 -6.91 7.47 53.37
N ASN A 659 -6.86 8.77 53.69
CA ASN A 659 -6.89 9.24 55.08
C ASN A 659 -8.24 8.90 55.73
N LEU A 660 -9.34 9.15 55.01
CA LEU A 660 -10.68 8.79 55.45
C LEU A 660 -10.85 7.28 55.59
N ARG A 661 -10.28 6.49 54.67
CA ARG A 661 -10.27 5.03 54.76
C ARG A 661 -9.56 4.55 56.02
N PHE A 662 -8.39 5.13 56.35
CA PHE A 662 -7.68 4.83 57.59
C PHE A 662 -8.53 5.19 58.81
N LEU A 663 -9.10 6.40 58.87
CA LEU A 663 -9.94 6.83 60.00
C LEU A 663 -11.14 5.91 60.19
N LEU A 664 -11.81 5.50 59.12
CA LEU A 664 -12.99 4.63 59.20
C LEU A 664 -12.65 3.23 59.70
N LYS A 665 -11.49 2.66 59.31
CA LYS A 665 -11.10 1.27 59.67
C LYS A 665 -10.31 1.13 60.97
N ALA A 666 -9.38 2.04 61.25
CA ALA A 666 -8.42 1.86 62.33
C ALA A 666 -9.06 2.12 63.71
N PRO A 667 -8.82 1.30 64.73
CA PRO A 667 -9.30 1.59 66.08
C PRO A 667 -8.80 2.97 66.57
N ILE A 668 -9.58 3.65 67.42
CA ILE A 668 -9.26 5.01 67.90
C ILE A 668 -7.87 5.07 68.56
N ILE A 669 -7.42 3.98 69.19
CA ILE A 669 -6.08 3.88 69.80
C ILE A 669 -4.98 4.00 68.74
N GLU A 670 -5.13 3.33 67.60
CA GLU A 670 -4.19 3.38 66.49
C GLU A 670 -4.20 4.76 65.81
N ILE A 671 -5.39 5.35 65.63
CA ILE A 671 -5.52 6.73 65.11
C ILE A 671 -4.76 7.72 66.01
N LYS A 672 -4.94 7.64 67.34
CA LYS A 672 -4.21 8.51 68.29
C LYS A 672 -2.70 8.31 68.24
N ALA A 673 -2.24 7.06 68.13
CA ALA A 673 -0.82 6.75 68.00
C ALA A 673 -0.25 7.34 66.69
N TYR A 674 -0.98 7.21 65.59
CA TYR A 674 -0.63 7.80 64.30
C TYR A 674 -0.57 9.34 64.37
N PHE A 675 -1.57 9.98 64.96
CA PHE A 675 -1.63 11.44 65.12
C PHE A 675 -0.47 11.96 65.96
N LYS A 676 -0.17 11.30 67.09
CA LYS A 676 0.99 11.64 67.94
C LYS A 676 2.32 11.48 67.21
N LYS A 677 2.48 10.41 66.42
CA LYS A 677 3.70 10.15 65.63
C LYS A 677 3.90 11.19 64.52
N ASN A 678 2.82 11.65 63.89
CA ASN A 678 2.87 12.57 62.75
C ASN A 678 2.63 14.05 63.12
N GLY A 679 2.62 14.38 64.42
CA GLY A 679 2.45 15.76 64.90
C GLY A 679 1.10 16.39 64.53
N ILE A 680 0.03 15.59 64.50
CA ILE A 680 -1.35 16.06 64.29
C ILE A 680 -2.02 16.17 65.66
N ASP A 681 -2.72 17.27 65.91
CA ASP A 681 -3.39 17.51 67.18
C ASP A 681 -4.45 16.44 67.49
N ILE A 682 -4.40 15.89 68.71
CA ILE A 682 -5.39 14.95 69.19
C ILE A 682 -6.56 15.74 69.80
N PRO A 683 -7.82 15.41 69.51
CA PRO A 683 -8.99 16.07 70.07
C PRO A 683 -8.98 16.09 71.62
N THR A 684 -9.33 17.23 72.22
CA THR A 684 -9.32 17.44 73.68
C THR A 684 -10.61 16.92 74.34
N ALA A 685 -10.69 16.91 75.68
CA ALA A 685 -11.87 16.44 76.41
C ALA A 685 -13.13 17.31 76.17
N GLU A 686 -12.95 18.57 75.78
CA GLU A 686 -14.05 19.46 75.37
C GLU A 686 -14.69 19.02 74.05
N ASP A 687 -13.91 18.48 73.11
CA ASP A 687 -14.41 17.91 71.85
C ASP A 687 -15.29 16.65 72.07
N LYS A 688 -15.17 15.98 73.22
CA LYS A 688 -15.98 14.80 73.61
C LYS A 688 -17.30 15.14 74.31
N SER A 689 -17.40 16.31 74.95
CA SER A 689 -18.59 16.75 75.68
C SER A 689 -19.79 16.98 74.75
N VAL A 690 -19.51 17.52 73.55
CA VAL A 690 -20.50 17.75 72.49
C VAL A 690 -21.10 16.42 71.97
N LEU A 691 -20.34 15.32 72.04
CA LEU A 691 -20.75 14.00 71.54
C LEU A 691 -21.68 13.23 72.50
N GLN A 692 -21.55 13.42 73.81
CA GLN A 692 -22.42 12.74 74.80
C GLN A 692 -23.84 13.34 74.88
N GLN A 693 -24.02 14.60 74.45
CA GLN A 693 -25.36 15.21 74.34
C GLN A 693 -26.12 14.70 73.10
N MET A 694 -25.43 14.25 72.05
CA MET A 694 -26.05 13.82 70.78
C MET A 694 -26.53 12.37 70.78
N THR A 695 -25.92 11.47 71.54
CA THR A 695 -26.41 10.07 71.68
C THR A 695 -27.80 10.00 72.34
N LYS A 696 -28.19 11.02 73.11
CA LYS A 696 -29.52 11.10 73.75
C LYS A 696 -30.64 11.60 72.83
N LEU A 697 -30.32 12.27 71.73
CA LEU A 697 -31.32 12.87 70.83
C LEU A 697 -31.82 11.91 69.72
N SER A 698 -31.11 10.80 69.44
CA SER A 698 -31.52 9.83 68.40
C SER A 698 -32.25 8.59 68.92
N LEU A 699 -32.54 8.50 70.23
CA LEU A 699 -33.16 7.32 70.87
C LEU A 699 -34.65 7.52 71.20
N ASN A 700 -35.23 8.69 70.93
CA ASN A 700 -36.64 8.97 71.19
C ASN A 700 -37.42 9.15 69.89
N SER A 701 -37.94 8.05 69.35
CA SER A 701 -39.12 8.02 68.47
C SER A 701 -39.93 6.78 68.89
N PRO A 702 -41.26 6.87 69.07
CA PRO A 702 -42.06 5.76 69.61
C PRO A 702 -42.14 4.59 68.62
N PRO A 703 -42.34 3.35 69.10
CA PRO A 703 -42.58 2.21 68.24
C PRO A 703 -44.02 2.26 67.73
N ASP A 704 -44.21 2.25 66.42
CA ASP A 704 -45.48 1.83 65.83
C ASP A 704 -45.40 0.32 65.57
N ASP A 705 -46.14 -0.42 66.38
CA ASP A 705 -46.52 -1.80 66.14
C ASP A 705 -47.27 -1.88 64.80
N ASN A 706 -46.79 -2.71 63.87
CA ASN A 706 -47.67 -3.61 63.12
C ASN A 706 -46.89 -4.61 62.24
N LEU A 707 -47.31 -5.87 62.42
CA LEU A 707 -47.28 -6.99 61.48
C LEU A 707 -46.02 -7.87 61.40
N VAL A 708 -46.08 -8.83 62.32
CA VAL A 708 -45.56 -10.20 62.34
C VAL A 708 -45.85 -10.99 61.05
N THR A 709 -45.07 -12.05 60.84
CA THR A 709 -45.30 -13.35 60.14
C THR A 709 -44.47 -13.53 58.87
N HIS A 710 -43.79 -14.64 58.58
CA HIS A 710 -43.65 -15.95 59.22
C HIS A 710 -42.44 -16.68 58.55
N LEU A 711 -41.79 -17.58 59.31
CA LEU A 711 -40.98 -18.74 58.85
C LEU A 711 -39.60 -18.43 58.23
N GLY A 712 -38.50 -19.07 58.60
CA GLY A 712 -38.28 -20.20 59.49
C GLY A 712 -36.84 -20.72 59.26
N ASP A 713 -36.14 -20.93 60.36
CA ASP A 713 -35.10 -21.95 60.61
C ASP A 713 -34.19 -22.42 59.47
N SER A 714 -32.89 -22.14 59.62
CA SER A 714 -31.93 -23.20 59.94
C SER A 714 -30.56 -22.63 60.37
N LEU A 715 -30.24 -22.88 61.64
CA LEU A 715 -28.92 -22.82 62.25
C LEU A 715 -27.94 -23.81 61.62
N LYS A 716 -26.65 -23.44 61.56
CA LYS A 716 -25.49 -24.16 62.16
C LYS A 716 -24.16 -23.54 61.64
N THR A 717 -23.44 -22.75 62.47
CA THR A 717 -22.29 -23.16 63.33
C THR A 717 -21.07 -23.65 62.52
N LEU A 718 -19.83 -23.14 62.61
CA LEU A 718 -19.02 -22.82 63.79
C LEU A 718 -17.78 -21.90 63.50
N SER A 719 -17.42 -21.10 64.53
CA SER A 719 -16.10 -20.67 65.08
C SER A 719 -14.92 -20.24 64.17
N ILE A 720 -14.39 -19.00 64.21
CA ILE A 720 -13.54 -18.30 65.24
C ILE A 720 -12.11 -18.91 65.33
N ARG A 721 -11.07 -18.34 64.64
CA ARG A 721 -10.04 -17.33 65.06
C ARG A 721 -8.85 -17.91 65.89
N PRO A 722 -7.70 -17.21 66.12
CA PRO A 722 -6.89 -16.28 65.30
C PRO A 722 -5.33 -16.39 65.54
N THR A 723 -4.57 -15.40 65.02
CA THR A 723 -3.23 -14.86 65.46
C THR A 723 -1.96 -15.70 65.17
N SER A 724 -0.77 -15.15 64.86
CA SER A 724 -0.15 -13.82 65.09
C SER A 724 1.08 -13.54 64.19
N LEU A 725 1.29 -12.24 63.91
CA LEU A 725 2.52 -11.41 63.71
C LEU A 725 3.91 -12.08 63.77
N ILE A 726 4.93 -11.66 62.98
CA ILE A 726 5.81 -10.50 63.24
C ILE A 726 6.58 -10.06 61.97
N ASN A 727 6.75 -8.75 61.83
CA ASN A 727 7.55 -8.01 60.83
C ASN A 727 9.07 -8.21 60.95
N LYS A 728 9.78 -8.04 59.84
CA LYS A 728 11.04 -7.27 59.79
C LYS A 728 11.25 -6.66 58.40
N GLU A 729 11.35 -5.34 58.36
CA GLU A 729 11.86 -4.52 57.26
C GLU A 729 13.34 -4.81 57.02
N ILE A 730 13.76 -4.85 55.74
CA ILE A 730 15.05 -4.31 55.27
C ILE A 730 14.79 -3.74 53.86
N ASP A 731 15.24 -2.49 53.69
CA ASP A 731 15.16 -1.62 52.52
C ASP A 731 16.04 -2.05 51.32
N ASP A 732 15.82 -1.35 50.21
CA ASP A 732 16.67 -1.12 49.03
C ASP A 732 16.94 -2.28 48.06
N ILE A 733 16.37 -2.20 46.85
CA ILE A 733 16.94 -2.86 45.65
C ILE A 733 16.95 -1.92 44.44
N HIS A 734 18.17 -1.67 43.99
CA HIS A 734 18.62 -0.89 42.85
C HIS A 734 18.22 -1.48 41.48
N LEU A 735 17.85 -0.61 40.53
CA LEU A 735 17.92 -0.89 39.09
C LEU A 735 19.39 -0.99 38.66
N PHE A 736 19.82 -2.13 38.11
CA PHE A 736 21.14 -2.29 37.49
C PHE A 736 20.99 -2.66 36.01
N SER A 737 21.42 -1.76 35.11
CA SER A 737 21.70 -2.09 33.71
C SER A 737 23.12 -2.66 33.59
N VAL A 738 23.30 -3.79 32.92
CA VAL A 738 24.62 -4.38 32.66
C VAL A 738 24.96 -4.22 31.18
N SER A 739 25.62 -3.12 30.84
CA SER A 739 25.96 -2.73 29.46
C SER A 739 27.34 -3.23 29.00
N SER A 740 27.75 -4.44 29.37
CA SER A 740 29.11 -4.92 29.07
C SER A 740 29.21 -6.42 28.81
N PHE A 741 28.38 -6.94 27.92
CA PHE A 741 28.65 -8.24 27.24
C PHE A 741 28.09 -8.21 25.82
N SER A 742 28.72 -7.41 24.95
CA SER A 742 28.54 -7.55 23.52
C SER A 742 29.86 -7.35 22.82
N ASN A 743 30.38 -8.45 22.29
CA ASN A 743 31.26 -8.48 21.13
C ASN A 743 31.52 -9.96 20.81
N SER A 744 30.61 -10.55 20.03
CA SER A 744 30.82 -11.72 19.15
C SER A 744 29.45 -12.33 18.85
N ILE A 745 28.97 -12.13 17.63
CA ILE A 745 28.35 -13.12 16.73
C ILE A 745 27.93 -12.31 15.51
N THR A 746 28.82 -12.30 14.53
CA THR A 746 28.69 -11.62 13.24
C THR A 746 27.87 -12.45 12.25
N ALA A 747 27.03 -11.73 11.51
CA ALA A 747 26.83 -11.84 10.06
C ALA A 747 26.63 -13.24 9.46
N GLU A 748 25.45 -13.83 9.65
CA GLU A 748 24.89 -14.75 8.66
C GLU A 748 23.35 -14.83 8.74
N THR A 749 22.73 -13.65 8.69
CA THR A 749 21.28 -13.49 8.54
C THR A 749 20.99 -12.81 7.22
N MET A 750 20.90 -13.61 6.14
CA MET A 750 20.09 -13.27 4.96
C MET A 750 20.03 -14.47 4.00
N ARG A 751 18.90 -15.21 4.00
CA ARG A 751 18.13 -15.56 2.79
C ARG A 751 16.89 -16.39 3.15
N LEU A 752 15.74 -15.90 2.72
CA LEU A 752 14.40 -16.43 2.91
C LEU A 752 14.05 -17.47 1.83
N SER A 753 13.68 -18.71 2.22
CA SER A 753 12.60 -19.48 1.57
C SER A 753 12.41 -20.88 2.21
N GLU A 754 11.46 -21.06 3.13
CA GLU A 754 10.51 -22.21 3.21
C GLU A 754 9.55 -22.04 4.40
N ARG A 755 8.61 -21.13 4.18
CA ARG A 755 7.72 -20.51 5.18
C ARG A 755 6.55 -21.43 5.52
N ASN A 756 6.72 -22.33 6.50
CA ASN A 756 5.69 -22.77 7.48
C ASN A 756 6.16 -23.88 8.46
N ARG A 757 7.39 -24.41 8.34
CA ARG A 757 8.05 -25.17 9.43
C ARG A 757 9.00 -24.32 10.27
N GLU A 758 9.56 -23.26 9.71
CA GLU A 758 10.57 -22.43 10.36
C GLU A 758 10.06 -21.57 11.52
N LEU A 759 8.79 -21.14 11.53
CA LEU A 759 8.23 -20.26 12.58
C LEU A 759 8.33 -20.88 13.98
N ARG A 760 8.02 -22.19 14.13
CA ARG A 760 8.18 -22.89 15.41
C ARG A 760 9.65 -23.05 15.81
N SER A 761 10.55 -23.25 14.84
CA SER A 761 12.00 -23.38 15.11
C SER A 761 12.67 -22.05 15.44
N LEU A 762 12.16 -20.94 14.90
CA LEU A 762 12.66 -19.59 15.17
C LEU A 762 12.26 -19.15 16.58
N ASP A 763 10.99 -19.37 16.96
CA ASP A 763 10.50 -19.09 18.32
C ASP A 763 11.27 -19.92 19.37
N LEU A 764 11.47 -21.22 19.12
CA LEU A 764 12.27 -22.09 20.00
C LEU A 764 13.73 -21.62 20.15
N ARG A 765 14.36 -21.14 19.06
CA ARG A 765 15.74 -20.61 19.10
C ARG A 765 15.82 -19.29 19.86
N ILE A 766 14.81 -18.44 19.72
CA ILE A 766 14.69 -17.16 20.41
C ILE A 766 14.50 -17.36 21.92
N THR A 767 13.61 -18.28 22.31
CA THR A 767 13.38 -18.63 23.72
C THR A 767 14.64 -19.19 24.37
N ARG A 768 15.30 -20.15 23.71
CA ARG A 768 16.57 -20.74 24.19
C ARG A 768 17.70 -19.71 24.33
N LEU A 769 17.78 -18.74 23.43
CA LEU A 769 18.76 -17.66 23.52
C LEU A 769 18.52 -16.81 24.78
N GLY A 770 17.25 -16.55 25.11
CA GLY A 770 16.88 -15.86 26.35
C GLY A 770 17.28 -16.64 27.60
N GLU A 771 17.00 -17.95 27.63
CA GLU A 771 17.39 -18.85 28.71
C GLU A 771 18.92 -18.89 28.90
N GLU A 772 19.68 -18.99 27.80
CA GLU A 772 21.14 -19.00 27.81
C GLU A 772 21.72 -17.70 28.40
N ILE A 773 21.14 -16.54 28.04
CA ILE A 773 21.53 -15.23 28.57
C ILE A 773 21.32 -15.19 30.10
N VAL A 774 20.16 -15.64 30.58
CA VAL A 774 19.84 -15.67 32.02
C VAL A 774 20.76 -16.64 32.77
N TYR A 775 21.01 -17.83 32.21
CA TYR A 775 21.91 -18.81 32.81
C TYR A 775 23.35 -18.29 32.95
N LYS A 776 23.89 -17.64 31.90
CA LYS A 776 25.21 -17.00 31.95
C LYS A 776 25.25 -15.86 32.97
N TYR A 777 24.20 -15.04 33.03
CA TYR A 777 24.06 -13.99 34.04
C TYR A 777 24.11 -14.55 35.47
N LEU A 778 23.34 -15.62 35.76
CA LEU A 778 23.32 -16.23 37.09
C LEU A 778 24.67 -16.86 37.46
N LYS A 779 25.31 -17.59 36.53
CA LYS A 779 26.67 -18.12 36.75
C LYS A 779 27.69 -17.02 37.03
N HIS A 780 27.58 -15.88 36.36
CA HIS A 780 28.44 -14.74 36.61
C HIS A 780 28.15 -14.10 37.98
N LYS A 781 26.87 -13.86 38.30
CA LYS A 781 26.41 -13.26 39.58
C LYS A 781 26.89 -14.05 40.80
N PHE A 782 26.84 -15.39 40.71
CA PHE A 782 27.21 -16.28 41.81
C PHE A 782 28.60 -16.92 41.67
N LYS A 783 29.45 -16.40 40.78
CA LYS A 783 30.80 -16.94 40.48
C LYS A 783 31.69 -17.07 41.74
N ASN A 784 31.52 -16.18 42.72
CA ASN A 784 32.28 -16.17 43.97
C ASN A 784 31.67 -17.06 45.09
N TYR A 785 30.54 -17.71 44.83
CA TYR A 785 29.78 -18.55 45.76
C TYR A 785 29.61 -19.99 45.22
N SER A 786 30.51 -20.44 44.35
CA SER A 786 30.41 -21.71 43.60
C SER A 786 30.29 -22.95 44.48
N ASP A 787 30.79 -22.89 45.72
CA ASP A 787 30.78 -24.01 46.65
C ASP A 787 29.46 -24.09 47.47
N SER A 788 28.64 -23.04 47.43
CA SER A 788 27.35 -22.95 48.15
C SER A 788 26.12 -22.82 47.25
N VAL A 789 26.30 -22.48 45.96
CA VAL A 789 25.20 -22.27 45.01
C VAL A 789 25.36 -23.15 43.78
N SER A 790 24.40 -24.03 43.54
CA SER A 790 24.29 -24.82 42.31
C SER A 790 23.23 -24.23 41.38
N ILE A 791 23.58 -24.03 40.11
CA ILE A 791 22.67 -23.50 39.08
C ILE A 791 22.58 -24.54 37.97
N LYS A 792 21.38 -25.01 37.67
CA LYS A 792 21.11 -26.01 36.64
C LYS A 792 20.10 -25.47 35.64
N TRP A 793 20.45 -25.49 34.36
CA TRP A 793 19.51 -25.23 33.27
C TRP A 793 18.84 -26.56 32.90
N GLU A 794 17.55 -26.70 33.20
CA GLU A 794 16.86 -27.99 33.08
C GLU A 794 16.49 -28.33 31.63
N ASN A 795 16.40 -27.32 30.75
CA ASN A 795 15.99 -27.44 29.35
C ASN A 795 17.17 -27.31 28.34
N GLU A 796 18.43 -27.36 28.80
CA GLU A 796 19.65 -27.08 28.00
C GLU A 796 19.74 -27.92 26.71
N ASP A 797 19.60 -29.24 26.81
CA ASP A 797 19.75 -30.16 25.67
C ASP A 797 18.41 -30.48 24.98
N LYS A 798 17.31 -30.53 25.73
CA LYS A 798 15.98 -30.90 25.24
C LYS A 798 14.91 -30.29 26.15
N ASP A 799 13.77 -29.94 25.56
CA ASP A 799 12.60 -29.41 26.27
C ASP A 799 12.14 -30.40 27.36
N ALA A 800 12.44 -30.11 28.64
CA ALA A 800 12.16 -31.02 29.75
C ALA A 800 10.68 -30.96 30.19
N ASN A 801 9.89 -30.10 29.55
CA ASN A 801 8.44 -29.96 29.78
C ASN A 801 8.10 -29.63 31.26
N LEU A 802 9.06 -29.01 31.95
CA LEU A 802 8.95 -28.54 33.32
C LEU A 802 8.32 -27.13 33.35
N PRO A 803 7.61 -26.77 34.42
CA PRO A 803 7.00 -25.45 34.56
C PRO A 803 8.01 -24.36 34.96
N TYR A 804 9.29 -24.53 34.67
CA TYR A 804 10.40 -23.61 34.92
C TYR A 804 11.61 -24.04 34.08
N ASP A 805 12.53 -23.12 33.77
CA ASP A 805 13.67 -23.37 32.89
C ASP A 805 14.97 -23.59 33.64
N ILE A 806 15.19 -22.83 34.72
CA ILE A 806 16.45 -22.84 35.49
C ILE A 806 16.13 -23.09 36.96
N LEU A 807 16.97 -23.91 37.60
CA LEU A 807 16.87 -24.24 39.02
C LEU A 807 18.13 -23.79 39.74
N LEU A 808 17.96 -22.93 40.74
CA LEU A 808 19.03 -22.37 41.55
C LEU A 808 18.88 -22.91 42.98
N ARG A 809 19.91 -23.60 43.51
CA ARG A 809 19.92 -24.07 44.89
C ARG A 809 21.07 -23.42 45.63
N ASP A 810 20.73 -22.69 46.68
CA ASP A 810 21.66 -22.30 47.73
C ASP A 810 21.44 -23.23 48.95
N ASN A 811 22.42 -23.31 49.86
CA ASN A 811 22.44 -24.15 51.06
C ASN A 811 21.22 -23.97 52.00
N LYS A 812 20.35 -22.99 51.75
CA LYS A 812 19.15 -22.69 52.55
C LYS A 812 17.83 -22.80 51.79
N GLN A 813 17.80 -22.63 50.46
CA GLN A 813 16.57 -22.59 49.65
C GLN A 813 16.81 -23.00 48.20
N THR A 814 15.78 -23.58 47.58
CA THR A 814 15.71 -23.84 46.12
C THR A 814 14.79 -22.82 45.47
N GLU A 815 15.29 -22.14 44.44
CA GLU A 815 14.58 -21.17 43.61
C GLU A 815 14.34 -21.74 42.21
N PHE A 816 13.11 -21.57 41.72
CA PHE A 816 12.62 -21.98 40.41
C PHE A 816 12.51 -20.74 39.51
N ILE A 817 13.15 -20.77 38.34
CA ILE A 817 13.27 -19.61 37.47
C ILE A 817 12.68 -19.95 36.09
N GLU A 818 11.71 -19.16 35.67
CA GLU A 818 11.10 -19.19 34.34
C GLU A 818 11.60 -18.01 33.51
N VAL A 819 11.94 -18.22 32.24
CA VAL A 819 12.49 -17.19 31.35
C VAL A 819 11.52 -16.87 30.22
N GLN A 820 11.15 -15.59 30.12
CA GLN A 820 10.19 -15.10 29.12
C GLN A 820 10.86 -14.11 28.18
N VAL A 821 10.93 -14.43 26.90
CA VAL A 821 11.54 -13.57 25.88
C VAL A 821 10.48 -12.67 25.25
N THR A 822 10.75 -11.38 25.12
CA THR A 822 9.84 -10.40 24.52
C THR A 822 10.59 -9.50 23.55
N GLU A 823 9.97 -9.16 22.43
CA GLU A 823 10.52 -8.14 21.52
C GLU A 823 10.37 -6.72 22.12
N PRO A 824 11.27 -5.77 21.83
CA PRO A 824 11.26 -4.41 22.41
C PRO A 824 9.98 -3.61 22.14
N ASN A 825 9.28 -3.92 21.04
CA ASN A 825 7.99 -3.33 20.67
C ASN A 825 6.83 -4.34 20.82
N GLY A 826 7.09 -5.43 21.55
CA GLY A 826 6.20 -6.56 21.74
C GLY A 826 5.09 -6.30 22.76
N ASN A 827 4.15 -7.24 22.81
CA ASN A 827 3.01 -7.20 23.70
C ASN A 827 3.45 -7.16 25.18
N PRO A 828 2.91 -6.26 26.04
CA PRO A 828 3.26 -6.22 27.47
C PRO A 828 2.88 -7.50 28.23
N TYR A 829 2.08 -8.40 27.65
CA TYR A 829 1.58 -9.61 28.30
C TYR A 829 2.65 -10.70 28.50
N LEU A 830 2.63 -11.34 29.67
CA LEU A 830 3.36 -12.60 29.92
C LEU A 830 2.49 -13.78 29.44
N ASN A 831 3.08 -14.67 28.65
CA ASN A 831 2.41 -15.89 28.22
C ASN A 831 2.75 -17.02 29.20
N LEU A 832 1.83 -17.33 30.11
CA LEU A 832 2.02 -18.40 31.10
C LEU A 832 1.10 -19.58 30.80
N SER A 833 1.64 -20.78 30.93
CA SER A 833 0.87 -22.02 30.91
C SER A 833 0.19 -22.28 32.25
N ILE A 834 -0.86 -23.11 32.25
CA ILE A 834 -1.57 -23.50 33.48
C ILE A 834 -0.61 -24.19 34.46
N ARG A 835 0.33 -25.01 33.99
CA ARG A 835 1.33 -25.68 34.83
C ARG A 835 2.30 -24.70 35.49
N GLN A 836 2.73 -23.66 34.79
CA GLN A 836 3.55 -22.59 35.37
C GLN A 836 2.77 -21.83 36.45
N ILE A 837 1.49 -21.55 36.22
CA ILE A 837 0.62 -20.90 37.22
C ILE A 837 0.47 -21.78 38.46
N GLU A 838 0.24 -23.09 38.30
CA GLU A 838 0.15 -24.04 39.41
C GLU A 838 1.47 -24.11 40.21
N GLU A 839 2.62 -24.14 39.54
CA GLU A 839 3.93 -24.19 40.21
C GLU A 839 4.26 -22.86 40.92
N ILE A 840 3.83 -21.72 40.37
CA ILE A 840 3.90 -20.40 41.03
C ILE A 840 3.12 -20.42 42.35
N PHE A 841 1.92 -21.01 42.38
CA PHE A 841 1.13 -21.14 43.62
C PHE A 841 1.70 -22.17 44.59
N LYS A 842 2.40 -23.19 44.11
CA LYS A 842 2.99 -24.24 44.95
C LYS A 842 4.30 -23.80 45.61
N HIS A 843 5.11 -23.02 44.90
CA HIS A 843 6.41 -22.54 45.33
C HIS A 843 6.43 -21.00 45.47
N GLU A 844 5.38 -20.44 46.09
CA GLU A 844 5.10 -19.00 46.16
C GLU A 844 6.26 -18.11 46.63
N GLN A 845 7.17 -18.65 47.44
CA GLN A 845 8.27 -17.87 48.03
C GLN A 845 9.56 -17.92 47.22
N ASN A 846 9.69 -18.89 46.32
CA ASN A 846 10.93 -19.23 45.66
C ASN A 846 10.74 -19.45 44.14
N TYR A 847 9.76 -18.79 43.52
CA TYR A 847 9.51 -18.86 42.09
C TYR A 847 9.63 -17.47 41.46
N SER A 848 10.47 -17.34 40.42
CA SER A 848 10.86 -16.08 39.80
C SER A 848 10.68 -16.13 38.28
N ILE A 849 10.29 -15.01 37.66
CA ILE A 849 10.17 -14.89 36.19
C ILE A 849 11.13 -13.83 35.67
N TYR A 850 12.06 -14.23 34.81
CA TYR A 850 13.05 -13.36 34.19
C TYR A 850 12.59 -12.97 32.80
N ARG A 851 12.43 -11.67 32.53
CA ARG A 851 11.99 -11.18 31.22
C ARG A 851 13.18 -10.67 30.40
N VAL A 852 13.39 -11.22 29.21
CA VAL A 852 14.52 -10.86 28.34
C VAL A 852 14.01 -10.08 27.14
N TYR A 853 14.49 -8.85 26.94
CA TYR A 853 14.20 -8.07 25.74
C TYR A 853 15.34 -8.21 24.72
N LEU A 854 15.03 -8.65 23.51
CA LEU A 854 16.03 -8.97 22.48
C LEU A 854 16.45 -7.81 21.56
N ALA A 855 16.25 -6.55 21.96
CA ALA A 855 17.05 -5.47 21.41
C ALA A 855 17.74 -4.69 22.53
N GLU A 856 18.96 -4.24 22.23
CA GLU A 856 19.72 -3.34 23.09
C GLU A 856 20.14 -3.89 24.46
N GLN A 857 20.48 -5.19 24.54
CA GLN A 857 21.33 -5.78 25.60
C GLN A 857 20.88 -5.59 27.06
N ASN A 858 19.63 -5.20 27.30
CA ASN A 858 19.10 -4.97 28.65
C ASN A 858 18.27 -6.17 29.12
N ILE A 859 18.71 -6.82 30.21
CA ILE A 859 17.93 -7.83 30.93
C ILE A 859 17.05 -7.09 31.94
N GLU A 860 15.72 -7.16 31.81
CA GLU A 860 14.80 -6.68 32.83
C GLU A 860 14.36 -7.85 33.71
N ILE A 861 14.98 -7.99 34.87
CA ILE A 861 14.60 -9.02 35.83
C ILE A 861 13.35 -8.54 36.56
N LEU A 862 12.22 -9.17 36.29
CA LEU A 862 11.00 -8.96 37.07
C LEU A 862 11.08 -9.77 38.35
N ASP A 863 11.82 -9.26 39.33
CA ASP A 863 11.84 -9.88 40.64
C ASP A 863 10.45 -9.81 41.27
N ASN A 864 9.96 -11.00 41.63
CA ASN A 864 8.86 -11.21 42.54
C ASN A 864 7.45 -10.83 42.00
N ILE A 865 6.90 -11.66 41.10
CA ILE A 865 5.47 -11.62 40.74
C ILE A 865 4.55 -11.70 41.98
N ARG A 866 5.02 -12.34 43.06
CA ARG A 866 4.37 -12.39 44.39
C ARG A 866 4.00 -11.01 44.94
N TRP A 867 4.86 -10.00 44.77
CA TRP A 867 4.61 -8.65 45.31
C TRP A 867 3.56 -7.90 44.49
N ARG A 868 3.58 -8.07 43.16
CA ARG A 868 2.63 -7.42 42.25
C ARG A 868 1.24 -8.06 42.30
N LEU A 869 1.14 -9.40 42.41
CA LEU A 869 -0.13 -10.10 42.61
C LEU A 869 -0.77 -9.78 43.97
N LYS A 870 0.00 -9.70 45.06
CA LYS A 870 -0.53 -9.35 46.40
C LYS A 870 -0.98 -7.88 46.54
N ARG A 871 -0.40 -6.95 45.78
CA ARG A 871 -0.80 -5.51 45.77
C ARG A 871 -1.92 -5.16 44.78
N ARG A 872 -2.51 -6.13 44.05
CA ARG A 872 -3.47 -5.88 42.96
C ARG A 872 -2.93 -4.89 41.90
N GLN A 873 -1.61 -4.83 41.69
CA GLN A 873 -1.08 -4.16 40.50
C GLN A 873 -1.37 -5.05 39.29
N ARG A 874 -1.96 -4.47 38.23
CA ARG A 874 -2.39 -5.22 37.03
C ARG A 874 -1.20 -5.85 36.32
N LEU A 875 -0.93 -7.12 36.59
CA LEU A 875 -0.22 -8.00 35.66
C LEU A 875 -1.24 -8.51 34.66
N THR A 876 -1.03 -8.20 33.38
CA THR A 876 -1.90 -8.69 32.32
C THR A 876 -1.21 -9.88 31.69
N CYS A 877 -1.71 -11.09 31.97
CA CYS A 877 -1.14 -12.34 31.48
C CYS A 877 -2.10 -12.98 30.49
N ARG A 878 -1.57 -13.67 29.48
CA ARG A 878 -2.36 -14.47 28.55
C ARG A 878 -2.10 -15.95 28.85
N ILE A 879 -3.17 -16.70 29.10
CA ILE A 879 -3.05 -18.15 29.29
C ILE A 879 -2.88 -18.79 27.92
N ALA A 880 -1.74 -19.45 27.69
CA ALA A 880 -1.51 -20.20 26.47
C ALA A 880 -2.39 -21.47 26.49
N LYS A 881 -3.31 -21.61 25.53
CA LYS A 881 -4.00 -22.89 25.29
C LYS A 881 -2.98 -23.86 24.70
N THR A 882 -2.55 -24.85 25.48
CA THR A 882 -1.86 -26.01 24.96
C THR A 882 -2.90 -26.96 24.34
N ASP A 883 -2.67 -27.38 23.10
CA ASP A 883 -3.44 -28.44 22.45
C ASP A 883 -3.17 -29.78 23.17
N LEU A 884 -3.93 -30.03 24.23
CA LEU A 884 -4.02 -31.35 24.86
C LEU A 884 -5.18 -32.10 24.22
N ALA A 885 -4.85 -33.15 23.47
CA ALA A 885 -5.81 -34.12 22.98
C ALA A 885 -6.64 -34.67 24.15
N VAL A 886 -7.95 -34.66 23.96
CA VAL A 886 -9.00 -34.92 24.94
C VAL A 886 -9.01 -36.38 25.42
N SER A 887 -9.18 -36.59 26.73
CA SER A 887 -10.18 -37.54 27.23
C SER A 887 -10.86 -36.97 28.49
N CYS A 888 -12.19 -36.81 28.39
CA CYS A 888 -13.12 -36.25 29.39
C CYS A 888 -13.29 -37.19 30.62
N PRO A 889 -13.75 -36.72 31.81
CA PRO A 889 -15.08 -36.12 31.97
C PRO A 889 -15.20 -34.89 32.90
N VAL A 890 -16.28 -34.16 32.61
CA VAL A 890 -16.95 -33.08 33.33
C VAL A 890 -16.71 -33.05 34.86
N SER A 891 -16.10 -31.97 35.34
CA SER A 891 -16.59 -31.29 36.56
C SER A 891 -16.29 -29.79 36.49
N SER A 892 -17.35 -29.00 36.55
CA SER A 892 -17.33 -27.55 36.60
C SER A 892 -16.84 -27.07 37.96
N LYS A 893 -15.64 -26.48 38.02
CA LYS A 893 -15.27 -25.51 39.06
C LYS A 893 -14.52 -24.36 38.41
N VAL A 894 -15.25 -23.28 38.17
CA VAL A 894 -14.68 -21.96 37.89
C VAL A 894 -14.06 -21.47 39.19
N MET A 895 -12.73 -21.47 39.30
CA MET A 895 -12.02 -20.71 40.33
C MET A 895 -11.97 -19.24 39.89
N LYS A 896 -12.51 -18.38 40.74
CA LYS A 896 -12.41 -16.91 40.65
C LYS A 896 -11.05 -16.44 41.13
#